data_AF-A0AAV6LK73-F1
#
_entry.id   AF-A0AAV6LK73-F1
#
_cell.length_a   1.000
_cell.length_b   1.000
_cell.length_c   1.000
_cell.angle_alpha   90.00
_cell.angle_beta   90.00
_cell.angle_gamma   90.00
#
_symmetry.space_group_name_H-M   'P 1'
#
loop_
_entity.id
_entity.type
_entity.pdbx_description
1 polymer ?
#
loop_
_entity_poly.entity_id
_entity_poly.type
_entity_poly.pdbx_seq_one_letter_code
_entity_poly.pdbx_strand_id
1 'polypeptide(L)'
;MDASRAEGCSSSSIPILPQWVYDVFVSFRGADTRKKFTSHLFAALEDNGFHTFRDEKELERGEFISDGLPKAIEHSRISLIVFSKDYAGSRWCFDELVKIMDCRETFKQIVVPIFYDVVPSDVRKQTGVLQDAFANHKKHLREEPDGKVEKWRVALTKTANLSGRHLLNEGDEAELIKMIIEDVRKANPTHLNVPDRQVGLDRRVAELNVLLNMEFNCVGIVAIWGMGGIGKTTIAKKLYNLIQHKFECSGFLENVRETSQPPNGLVELQNKLLLAILKRSHELSNSHEGIEVIKKKAFGRKKVLVILDDVDNDQQLKALAIDRDSFAPGSRIIITTRDKSSLKILQLGENEIHGLEKLDKDESLELFSWHAFKEDYPPEDHLDLSRQIVHYAGGLPLALDVLGLYFLGERIPQWESAIAKLRKIPDDDVQGKLNKSLKMSFDSLSEQLKKLFLDMACFFVGMGQDFTVKILEGCNISAKDGIRKLADRCLIKYEYYQIVMHDMIRDMGREIVRQESLEDPGKRSRLWYPDDVLEVLRYGTGTEAVKGLILNATDVQVNAKAFEKMNNLRLLHLNYIHLTTGYEHISSRLLWLSWKGFPLDCIPWNFSMEKLVALDLSYSRLKKVWNGNMFLYLSHCHYLTRTPDFSGLSSLEELLLNDCKSLVEVDESIRCLNKLLVLGMKNCTKLRKLPSSIFMLKSLEHLDISGCSNLGNLVVFKGPLYKLRCLFFSSWTLSPKAVDSIGLSRSPVQASSCLKEFNLDGCHLSYLPEEIGNLISIQTLDLAENNLSTLPDGICNLTCLKRLRLEDNNVSRLPWGIGGLTSLEILNLGRNSLCTLPDTIGKLYCLKDLLVGNNKLSHLPSEIGDLDSLKTLVLEGNNGFRALPESICKLVRLEKLDLTYCNLSHLPSEIDRLISLVSLYLGHNTSLTIPYSIGHLPCLNDIWLNNCAKLRSLPKLPRCNFVYADYSGSNKLAENNYLTSLLKQLPKSKGLSELEDVVDILVPAGEEELRVWFSYRRQPDVSFVVSPSPSVNQKMLGWILRLVVWAPRETSYQYQSIKIEDVICNKIQRRDGVFRFYAYPTDVDHVWLIYIPQGFRGLQLEGGDEVEIPMSQRGADFVWIPIDVTHPNTLVKKWAIDLIYEADEIHKGNDTWCQVVYNIQL
;
A
#
# COMPACT_ATOMS: atom_id res chain seq x y z
N MET A 1 48.62 -38.63 25.85
CA MET A 1 48.35 -40.07 25.82
C MET A 1 47.17 -40.30 24.89
N ASP A 2 47.51 -40.78 23.70
CA ASP A 2 46.77 -41.72 22.86
C ASP A 2 45.25 -41.62 22.65
N ALA A 3 44.92 -41.22 21.41
CA ALA A 3 44.34 -42.07 20.36
C ALA A 3 42.83 -42.35 20.27
N SER A 4 42.27 -41.89 19.14
CA SER A 4 41.27 -42.56 18.28
C SER A 4 39.82 -42.60 18.82
N ARG A 5 38.77 -42.18 18.10
CA ARG A 5 38.40 -42.46 16.70
C ARG A 5 37.45 -41.37 16.16
N ALA A 6 37.69 -40.93 14.92
CA ALA A 6 36.76 -40.15 14.11
C ALA A 6 36.10 -41.08 13.10
N GLU A 7 34.77 -41.08 13.00
CA GLU A 7 34.00 -41.59 11.86
C GLU A 7 32.70 -40.77 11.70
N GLY A 8 32.63 -40.06 10.58
CA GLY A 8 31.46 -39.90 9.71
C GLY A 8 30.17 -39.23 10.22
N CYS A 9 29.96 -37.97 9.82
CA CYS A 9 28.64 -37.55 9.34
C CYS A 9 28.77 -36.54 8.20
N SER A 10 28.10 -36.88 7.11
CA SER A 10 28.06 -36.22 5.80
C SER A 10 27.40 -34.84 5.86
N SER A 11 28.13 -33.81 5.43
CA SER A 11 27.57 -32.49 5.10
C SER A 11 26.85 -32.57 3.76
N SER A 12 25.52 -32.39 3.74
CA SER A 12 24.78 -32.09 2.51
C SER A 12 25.13 -30.67 2.07
N SER A 13 26.09 -30.55 1.15
CA SER A 13 26.46 -29.30 0.50
C SER A 13 25.32 -28.80 -0.40
N ILE A 14 24.83 -27.59 -0.12
CA ILE A 14 23.97 -26.79 -1.01
C ILE A 14 24.66 -26.70 -2.40
N PRO A 15 23.96 -26.83 -3.53
CA PRO A 15 24.59 -26.69 -4.85
C PRO A 15 25.08 -25.25 -5.01
N ILE A 16 26.38 -25.07 -5.10
CA ILE A 16 27.01 -23.79 -5.46
C ILE A 16 26.55 -23.47 -6.89
N LEU A 17 25.83 -22.36 -7.07
CA LEU A 17 25.53 -21.82 -8.41
C LEU A 17 26.87 -21.53 -9.12
N PRO A 18 27.03 -21.94 -10.39
CA PRO A 18 28.30 -21.78 -11.11
C PRO A 18 28.62 -20.29 -11.29
N GLN A 19 29.85 -19.91 -10.91
CA GLN A 19 30.40 -18.59 -11.19
C GLN A 19 30.87 -18.59 -12.66
N TRP A 20 30.08 -18.00 -13.54
CA TRP A 20 30.40 -17.93 -14.98
C TRP A 20 31.64 -17.06 -15.20
N VAL A 21 32.69 -17.64 -15.79
CA VAL A 21 33.93 -16.93 -16.17
C VAL A 21 33.84 -16.41 -17.60
N TYR A 22 33.07 -17.09 -18.45
CA TYR A 22 32.88 -16.76 -19.85
C TYR A 22 31.40 -16.55 -20.18
N ASP A 23 31.11 -15.54 -20.99
CA ASP A 23 29.77 -15.31 -21.52
C ASP A 23 29.41 -16.36 -22.55
N VAL A 24 30.36 -16.70 -23.43
CA VAL A 24 30.14 -17.59 -24.58
C VAL A 24 31.30 -18.57 -24.76
N PHE A 25 30.96 -19.84 -24.94
CA PHE A 25 31.84 -20.90 -25.48
C PHE A 25 31.41 -21.21 -26.91
N VAL A 26 32.36 -21.42 -27.82
CA VAL A 26 32.08 -21.78 -29.21
C VAL A 26 32.71 -23.13 -29.53
N SER A 27 31.88 -24.16 -29.75
CA SER A 27 32.34 -25.46 -30.27
C SER A 27 32.24 -25.48 -31.79
N PHE A 28 33.35 -25.81 -32.46
CA PHE A 28 33.44 -25.81 -33.91
C PHE A 28 34.55 -26.75 -34.39
N ARG A 29 34.51 -27.11 -35.69
CA ARG A 29 35.59 -27.85 -36.33
C ARG A 29 36.64 -26.89 -36.85
N GLY A 30 37.82 -26.87 -36.22
CA GLY A 30 38.90 -25.96 -36.57
C GLY A 30 39.37 -26.02 -38.03
N ALA A 31 39.34 -27.20 -38.67
CA ALA A 31 39.73 -27.36 -40.06
C ALA A 31 38.75 -26.68 -41.05
N ASP A 32 37.49 -26.51 -40.67
CA ASP A 32 36.40 -26.15 -41.59
C ASP A 32 36.12 -24.65 -41.54
N THR A 33 35.96 -24.09 -40.34
CA THR A 33 35.39 -22.75 -40.16
C THR A 33 36.31 -21.75 -39.43
N ARG A 34 37.46 -22.19 -38.88
CA ARG A 34 38.31 -21.38 -37.98
C ARG A 34 38.73 -20.03 -38.57
N LYS A 35 39.23 -20.02 -39.82
CA LYS A 35 39.72 -18.81 -40.51
C LYS A 35 38.67 -18.11 -41.37
N LYS A 36 37.41 -18.55 -41.30
CA LYS A 36 36.29 -18.04 -42.11
C LYS A 36 35.19 -17.54 -41.17
N PHE A 37 34.01 -18.14 -41.25
CA PHE A 37 32.84 -17.83 -40.42
C PHE A 37 33.15 -17.69 -38.93
N THR A 38 33.88 -18.63 -38.32
CA THR A 38 34.12 -18.63 -36.87
C THR A 38 34.99 -17.44 -36.43
N SER A 39 35.98 -17.02 -37.22
CA SER A 39 36.77 -15.82 -36.90
C SER A 39 35.95 -14.54 -36.94
N HIS A 40 35.01 -14.42 -37.89
CA HIS A 40 34.10 -13.27 -37.98
C HIS A 40 33.08 -13.27 -36.84
N LEU A 41 32.58 -14.45 -36.45
CA LEU A 41 31.69 -14.61 -35.30
C LEU A 41 32.40 -14.19 -34.00
N PHE A 42 33.64 -14.63 -33.79
CA PHE A 42 34.42 -14.24 -32.61
C PHE A 42 34.70 -12.73 -32.57
N ALA A 43 35.04 -12.10 -33.70
CA ALA A 43 35.22 -10.64 -33.77
C ALA A 43 33.91 -9.90 -33.46
N ALA A 44 32.79 -10.36 -34.01
CA ALA A 44 31.48 -9.78 -33.74
C ALA A 44 31.04 -9.93 -32.28
N LEU A 45 31.36 -11.05 -31.62
CA LEU A 45 31.09 -11.26 -30.19
C LEU A 45 31.90 -10.28 -29.33
N GLU A 46 33.19 -10.13 -29.61
CA GLU A 46 34.08 -9.18 -28.91
C GLU A 46 33.66 -7.71 -29.14
N ASP A 47 33.35 -7.33 -30.38
CA ASP A 47 32.87 -5.98 -30.72
C ASP A 47 31.54 -5.63 -30.04
N ASN A 48 30.76 -6.64 -29.63
CA ASN A 48 29.52 -6.47 -28.88
C ASN A 48 29.70 -6.66 -27.36
N GLY A 49 30.94 -6.80 -26.88
CA GLY A 49 31.30 -6.83 -25.47
C GLY A 49 31.13 -8.17 -24.76
N PHE A 50 31.03 -9.29 -25.49
CA PHE A 50 30.92 -10.63 -24.89
C PHE A 50 32.29 -11.24 -24.61
N HIS A 51 32.54 -11.66 -23.38
CA HIS A 51 33.75 -12.38 -22.98
C HIS A 51 33.68 -13.84 -23.47
N THR A 52 34.31 -14.12 -24.61
CA THR A 52 34.20 -15.41 -25.30
C THR A 52 35.49 -16.21 -25.18
N PHE A 53 35.39 -17.47 -24.71
CA PHE A 53 36.56 -18.35 -24.59
C PHE A 53 37.21 -18.62 -25.96
N ARG A 54 38.54 -18.46 -26.04
CA ARG A 54 39.35 -18.80 -27.22
C ARG A 54 40.50 -19.75 -26.89
N ASP A 55 40.49 -20.91 -27.54
CA ASP A 55 41.49 -21.97 -27.43
C ASP A 55 42.94 -21.50 -27.67
N GLU A 56 43.17 -20.54 -28.57
CA GLU A 56 44.51 -20.03 -28.92
C GLU A 56 45.14 -19.06 -27.90
N LYS A 57 44.35 -18.37 -27.07
CA LYS A 57 44.81 -17.29 -26.19
C LYS A 57 44.83 -17.65 -24.70
N GLU A 58 43.96 -18.57 -24.26
CA GLU A 58 43.65 -18.75 -22.83
C GLU A 58 44.06 -20.12 -22.27
N LEU A 59 44.62 -21.00 -23.09
CA LEU A 59 45.29 -22.23 -22.62
C LEU A 59 46.75 -21.91 -22.32
N GLU A 60 47.20 -22.12 -21.07
CA GLU A 60 48.60 -21.92 -20.68
C GLU A 60 49.53 -22.86 -21.48
N ARG A 61 50.61 -22.30 -22.05
CA ARG A 61 51.60 -23.08 -22.82
C ARG A 61 52.32 -24.07 -21.90
N GLY A 62 51.91 -25.33 -21.92
CA GLY A 62 52.54 -26.43 -21.17
C GLY A 62 51.57 -27.40 -20.50
N GLU A 63 50.29 -27.06 -20.38
CA GLU A 63 49.27 -27.98 -19.85
C GLU A 63 48.66 -28.88 -20.93
N PHE A 64 48.17 -30.06 -20.54
CA PHE A 64 47.40 -30.92 -21.43
C PHE A 64 46.07 -30.26 -21.76
N ILE A 65 45.79 -30.08 -23.07
CA ILE A 65 44.53 -29.51 -23.60
C ILE A 65 43.28 -30.24 -23.04
N SER A 66 43.44 -31.49 -22.58
CA SER A 66 42.36 -32.31 -22.01
C SER A 66 41.75 -31.78 -20.71
N ASP A 67 42.45 -30.95 -19.93
CA ASP A 67 42.03 -30.63 -18.56
C ASP A 67 41.44 -29.22 -18.41
N GLY A 68 41.84 -28.28 -19.29
CA GLY A 68 41.34 -26.90 -19.29
C GLY A 68 40.01 -26.72 -20.03
N LEU A 69 39.80 -27.47 -21.11
CA LEU A 69 38.66 -27.29 -22.01
C LEU A 69 37.31 -27.71 -21.40
N PRO A 70 37.19 -28.83 -20.66
CA PRO A 70 35.97 -29.18 -19.95
C PRO A 70 35.57 -28.15 -18.88
N LYS A 71 36.55 -27.55 -18.19
CA LYS A 71 36.31 -26.48 -17.20
C LYS A 71 35.84 -25.19 -17.87
N ALA A 72 36.41 -24.83 -19.02
CA ALA A 72 35.95 -23.68 -19.80
C ALA A 72 34.48 -23.85 -20.23
N ILE A 73 34.08 -25.07 -20.64
CA ILE A 73 32.69 -25.38 -20.95
C ILE A 73 31.81 -25.21 -19.70
N GLU A 74 32.20 -25.76 -18.55
CA GLU A 74 31.44 -25.63 -17.28
C GLU A 74 31.27 -24.17 -16.85
N HIS A 75 32.30 -23.34 -17.01
CA HIS A 75 32.29 -21.93 -16.63
C HIS A 75 31.73 -20.97 -17.70
N SER A 76 31.12 -21.51 -18.77
CA SER A 76 30.52 -20.71 -19.83
C SER A 76 29.00 -20.66 -19.73
N ARG A 77 28.42 -19.46 -19.83
CA ARG A 77 26.96 -19.27 -19.72
C ARG A 77 26.19 -19.73 -20.97
N ILE A 78 26.73 -19.46 -22.15
CA ILE A 78 26.14 -19.82 -23.45
C ILE A 78 27.13 -20.70 -24.22
N SER A 79 26.67 -21.79 -24.82
CA SER A 79 27.45 -22.61 -25.75
C SER A 79 26.87 -22.52 -27.17
N LEU A 80 27.63 -21.93 -28.09
CA LEU A 80 27.35 -21.92 -29.52
C LEU A 80 27.99 -23.14 -30.18
N ILE A 81 27.21 -23.91 -30.94
CA ILE A 81 27.71 -25.12 -31.59
C ILE A 81 27.60 -24.94 -33.11
N VAL A 82 28.75 -24.83 -33.78
CA VAL A 82 28.83 -24.64 -35.23
C VAL A 82 28.99 -26.00 -35.91
N PHE A 83 27.88 -26.56 -36.38
CA PHE A 83 27.87 -27.78 -37.18
C PHE A 83 28.30 -27.49 -38.61
N SER A 84 29.47 -28.01 -38.99
CA SER A 84 30.02 -28.00 -40.34
C SER A 84 30.02 -29.42 -40.95
N LYS A 85 30.29 -29.52 -42.25
CA LYS A 85 30.24 -30.78 -43.01
C LYS A 85 31.09 -31.90 -42.40
N ASP A 86 32.28 -31.58 -41.88
CA ASP A 86 33.22 -32.54 -41.29
C ASP A 86 33.33 -32.42 -39.76
N TYR A 87 32.34 -31.81 -39.09
CA TYR A 87 32.30 -31.68 -37.62
C TYR A 87 32.41 -33.04 -36.92
N ALA A 88 31.72 -34.05 -37.45
CA ALA A 88 31.76 -35.42 -36.94
C ALA A 88 33.07 -36.18 -37.19
N GLY A 89 33.97 -35.66 -38.01
CA GLY A 89 35.31 -36.24 -38.20
C GLY A 89 36.20 -36.10 -36.96
N SER A 90 35.82 -35.24 -36.00
CA SER A 90 36.60 -34.92 -34.81
C SER A 90 36.08 -35.61 -33.55
N ARG A 91 36.91 -36.45 -32.91
CA ARG A 91 36.57 -37.02 -31.60
C ARG A 91 36.39 -35.92 -30.53
N TRP A 92 37.24 -34.89 -30.58
CA TRP A 92 37.20 -33.74 -29.67
C TRP A 92 35.90 -32.96 -29.74
N CYS A 93 35.37 -32.68 -30.94
CA CYS A 93 34.10 -31.95 -31.08
C CYS A 93 32.93 -32.76 -30.49
N PHE A 94 32.97 -34.09 -30.56
CA PHE A 94 31.96 -34.93 -29.93
C PHE A 94 32.08 -35.00 -28.41
N ASP A 95 33.29 -35.07 -27.88
CA ASP A 95 33.51 -35.04 -26.44
C ASP A 95 33.11 -33.68 -25.83
N GLU A 96 33.41 -32.56 -26.52
CA GLU A 96 32.88 -31.23 -26.19
C GLU A 96 31.35 -31.19 -26.22
N LEU A 97 30.73 -31.71 -27.27
CA LEU A 97 29.28 -31.71 -27.44
C LEU A 97 28.57 -32.47 -26.32
N VAL A 98 29.09 -33.63 -25.92
CA VAL A 98 28.56 -34.40 -24.78
C VAL A 98 28.68 -33.55 -23.52
N LYS A 99 29.84 -32.96 -23.27
CA LYS A 99 30.05 -32.14 -22.08
C LYS A 99 29.13 -30.92 -22.02
N ILE A 100 28.94 -30.22 -23.14
CA ILE A 100 28.00 -29.09 -23.26
C ILE A 100 26.57 -29.54 -22.92
N MET A 101 26.15 -30.70 -23.40
CA MET A 101 24.81 -31.22 -23.14
C MET A 101 24.63 -31.65 -21.69
N ASP A 102 25.66 -32.22 -21.07
CA ASP A 102 25.67 -32.53 -19.63
C ASP A 102 25.58 -31.23 -18.81
N CYS A 103 26.34 -30.19 -19.18
CA CYS A 103 26.31 -28.88 -18.52
C CYS A 103 24.97 -28.15 -18.72
N ARG A 104 24.29 -28.35 -19.85
CA ARG A 104 22.93 -27.85 -20.06
C ARG A 104 21.91 -28.50 -19.12
N GLU A 105 22.01 -29.81 -18.91
CA GLU A 105 21.09 -30.52 -18.01
C GLU A 105 21.36 -30.13 -16.54
N THR A 106 22.65 -30.04 -16.18
CA THR A 106 23.14 -29.82 -14.81
C THR A 106 23.11 -28.34 -14.38
N PHE A 107 23.69 -27.45 -15.20
CA PHE A 107 23.89 -26.03 -14.87
C PHE A 107 22.93 -25.09 -15.63
N LYS A 108 21.96 -25.65 -16.38
CA LYS A 108 21.00 -24.88 -17.21
C LYS A 108 21.66 -23.92 -18.21
N GLN A 109 22.87 -24.26 -18.68
CA GLN A 109 23.54 -23.51 -19.75
C GLN A 109 22.66 -23.43 -21.01
N ILE A 110 22.71 -22.28 -21.68
CA ILE A 110 21.96 -22.05 -22.91
C ILE A 110 22.78 -22.59 -24.08
N VAL A 111 22.17 -23.43 -24.92
CA VAL A 111 22.83 -24.06 -26.07
C VAL A 111 22.14 -23.64 -27.36
N VAL A 112 22.90 -23.09 -28.29
CA VAL A 112 22.40 -22.61 -29.59
C VAL A 112 23.13 -23.33 -30.73
N PRO A 113 22.45 -24.23 -31.46
CA PRO A 113 23.05 -24.85 -32.63
C PRO A 113 23.00 -23.93 -33.85
N ILE A 114 24.12 -23.88 -34.58
CA ILE A 114 24.31 -23.15 -35.84
C ILE A 114 24.65 -24.20 -36.90
N PHE A 115 23.77 -24.36 -37.87
CA PHE A 115 23.95 -25.30 -38.97
C PHE A 115 24.55 -24.55 -40.17
N TYR A 116 25.87 -24.65 -40.35
CA TYR A 116 26.63 -23.92 -41.35
C TYR A 116 26.97 -24.86 -42.52
N ASP A 117 26.30 -24.68 -43.67
CA ASP A 117 26.39 -25.55 -44.84
C ASP A 117 26.07 -27.04 -44.53
N VAL A 118 25.20 -27.26 -43.55
CA VAL A 118 24.71 -28.58 -43.14
C VAL A 118 23.21 -28.53 -42.97
N VAL A 119 22.51 -29.57 -43.45
CA VAL A 119 21.06 -29.67 -43.28
C VAL A 119 20.74 -30.18 -41.86
N PRO A 120 19.93 -29.48 -41.06
CA PRO A 120 19.62 -29.88 -39.68
C PRO A 120 19.02 -31.29 -39.55
N SER A 121 18.25 -31.74 -40.55
CA SER A 121 17.68 -33.09 -40.58
C SER A 121 18.73 -34.18 -40.67
N ASP A 122 19.85 -33.92 -41.34
CA ASP A 122 20.94 -34.89 -41.51
C ASP A 122 21.71 -35.04 -40.20
N VAL A 123 21.90 -33.94 -39.46
CA VAL A 123 22.45 -33.96 -38.09
C VAL A 123 21.53 -34.71 -37.13
N ARG A 124 20.22 -34.47 -37.23
CA ARG A 124 19.21 -35.11 -36.36
C ARG A 124 19.08 -36.60 -36.60
N LYS A 125 19.00 -37.02 -37.85
CA LYS A 125 18.83 -38.42 -38.27
C LYS A 125 20.16 -39.16 -38.44
N GLN A 126 21.28 -38.45 -38.35
CA GLN A 126 22.64 -38.96 -38.44
C GLN A 126 22.89 -39.72 -39.76
N THR A 127 22.38 -39.16 -40.87
CA THR A 127 22.42 -39.75 -42.21
C THR A 127 23.53 -39.14 -43.08
N GLY A 128 23.94 -39.83 -44.14
CA GLY A 128 24.98 -39.35 -45.06
C GLY A 128 26.38 -39.33 -44.44
N VAL A 129 27.10 -38.21 -44.57
CA VAL A 129 28.51 -38.04 -44.13
C VAL A 129 28.70 -38.34 -42.63
N LEU A 130 27.69 -38.08 -41.80
CA LEU A 130 27.72 -38.38 -40.37
C LEU A 130 27.67 -39.89 -40.08
N GLN A 131 26.94 -40.65 -40.90
CA GLN A 131 26.86 -42.11 -40.79
C GLN A 131 28.22 -42.75 -41.08
N ASP A 132 28.91 -42.26 -42.10
CA ASP A 132 30.25 -42.71 -42.48
C ASP A 132 31.29 -42.34 -41.42
N ALA A 133 31.20 -41.13 -40.84
CA ALA A 133 32.06 -40.70 -39.74
C ALA A 133 31.91 -41.61 -38.50
N PHE A 134 30.67 -41.96 -38.13
CA PHE A 134 30.44 -42.90 -37.03
C PHE A 134 30.92 -44.33 -37.34
N ALA A 135 30.80 -44.79 -38.58
CA ALA A 135 31.33 -46.09 -38.99
C ALA A 135 32.86 -46.14 -38.89
N ASN A 136 33.54 -45.05 -39.24
CA ASN A 136 34.99 -44.91 -39.10
C ASN A 136 35.42 -44.84 -37.63
N HIS A 137 34.73 -44.07 -36.79
CA HIS A 137 35.04 -44.03 -35.35
C HIS A 137 34.82 -45.40 -34.68
N LYS A 138 33.77 -46.15 -35.04
CA LYS A 138 33.54 -47.53 -34.56
C LYS A 138 34.65 -48.50 -34.97
N LYS A 139 35.29 -48.33 -36.14
CA LYS A 139 36.45 -49.16 -36.55
C LYS A 139 37.69 -48.89 -35.70
N HIS A 140 37.91 -47.65 -35.30
CA HIS A 140 39.08 -47.21 -34.53
C HIS A 140 38.89 -47.26 -32.99
N LEU A 141 37.75 -47.74 -32.49
CA LEU A 141 37.41 -47.81 -31.06
C LEU A 141 37.16 -49.25 -30.56
N ARG A 142 37.62 -50.28 -31.30
CA ARG A 142 37.41 -51.70 -30.97
C ARG A 142 38.00 -52.15 -29.61
N GLU A 143 38.74 -51.31 -28.91
CA GLU A 143 39.39 -51.59 -27.63
C GLU A 143 38.98 -50.66 -26.47
N GLU A 144 38.01 -49.74 -26.67
CA GLU A 144 37.50 -48.83 -25.62
C GLU A 144 36.12 -49.26 -25.08
N PRO A 145 35.76 -48.91 -23.83
CA PRO A 145 34.58 -49.45 -23.15
C PRO A 145 33.27 -49.10 -23.87
N ASP A 146 32.37 -50.09 -23.93
CA ASP A 146 31.07 -50.02 -24.57
C ASP A 146 30.27 -48.78 -24.15
N GLY A 147 29.88 -47.96 -25.12
CA GLY A 147 28.88 -46.89 -24.95
C GLY A 147 29.31 -45.46 -25.34
N LYS A 148 30.58 -45.17 -25.61
CA LYS A 148 31.03 -43.79 -25.95
C LYS A 148 30.41 -43.26 -27.25
N VAL A 149 30.39 -44.08 -28.30
CA VAL A 149 29.75 -43.73 -29.58
C VAL A 149 28.25 -43.50 -29.43
N GLU A 150 27.60 -44.22 -28.51
CA GLU A 150 26.17 -44.06 -28.26
C GLU A 150 25.87 -42.74 -27.55
N LYS A 151 26.70 -42.33 -26.58
CA LYS A 151 26.63 -41.01 -25.95
C LYS A 151 26.76 -39.87 -26.97
N TRP A 152 27.68 -39.99 -27.93
CA TRP A 152 27.84 -39.02 -29.02
C TRP A 152 26.59 -38.93 -29.90
N ARG A 153 25.99 -40.08 -30.26
CA ARG A 153 24.73 -40.12 -31.04
C ARG A 153 23.59 -39.45 -30.29
N VAL A 154 23.43 -39.75 -29.00
CA VAL A 154 22.38 -39.15 -28.16
C VAL A 154 22.57 -37.63 -28.05
N ALA A 155 23.79 -37.15 -27.79
CA ALA A 155 24.08 -35.72 -27.71
C ALA A 155 23.77 -34.99 -29.01
N LEU A 156 24.20 -35.52 -30.16
CA LEU A 156 23.88 -34.97 -31.49
C LEU A 156 22.39 -34.86 -31.75
N THR A 157 21.62 -35.92 -31.49
CA THR A 157 20.16 -35.89 -31.69
C THR A 157 19.48 -34.91 -30.75
N LYS A 158 19.88 -34.85 -29.47
CA LYS A 158 19.34 -33.89 -28.51
C LYS A 158 19.63 -32.45 -28.95
N THR A 159 20.85 -32.15 -29.39
CA THR A 159 21.25 -30.81 -29.85
C THR A 159 20.54 -30.43 -31.16
N ALA A 160 20.42 -31.34 -32.13
CA ALA A 160 19.75 -31.09 -33.40
C ALA A 160 18.21 -30.96 -33.28
N ASN A 161 17.63 -31.34 -32.14
CA ASN A 161 16.23 -31.08 -31.79
C ASN A 161 16.00 -29.67 -31.24
N LEU A 162 17.06 -28.91 -30.95
CA LEU A 162 16.93 -27.52 -30.51
C LEU A 162 16.67 -26.59 -31.68
N SER A 163 15.96 -25.49 -31.40
CA SER A 163 15.80 -24.39 -32.35
C SER A 163 17.15 -23.71 -32.57
N GLY A 164 17.69 -23.84 -33.78
CA GLY A 164 18.95 -23.24 -34.20
C GLY A 164 18.82 -22.32 -35.41
N ARG A 165 19.92 -21.66 -35.77
CA ARG A 165 20.03 -20.90 -37.02
C ARG A 165 20.68 -21.79 -38.08
N HIS A 166 20.27 -21.65 -39.35
CA HIS A 166 20.80 -22.45 -40.45
C HIS A 166 21.18 -21.55 -41.63
N LEU A 167 22.23 -21.92 -42.34
CA LEU A 167 22.68 -21.30 -43.59
C LEU A 167 22.87 -22.41 -44.62
N LEU A 168 22.15 -22.31 -45.73
CA LEU A 168 22.21 -23.24 -46.86
C LEU A 168 22.36 -22.42 -48.15
N ASN A 169 23.30 -22.79 -49.02
CA ASN A 169 23.48 -22.28 -50.40
C ASN A 169 23.67 -20.76 -50.53
N GLU A 170 24.92 -20.28 -50.37
CA GLU A 170 25.34 -18.87 -50.63
C GLU A 170 24.55 -17.77 -49.88
N GLY A 171 24.02 -18.08 -48.69
CA GLY A 171 23.38 -17.06 -47.83
C GLY A 171 24.37 -16.05 -47.25
N ASP A 172 23.89 -14.88 -46.82
CA ASP A 172 24.72 -13.82 -46.24
C ASP A 172 25.22 -14.18 -44.82
N GLU A 173 26.50 -14.51 -44.72
CA GLU A 173 27.16 -14.80 -43.44
C GLU A 173 27.08 -13.63 -42.45
N ALA A 174 27.09 -12.38 -42.93
CA ALA A 174 27.04 -11.21 -42.07
C ALA A 174 25.65 -11.01 -41.46
N GLU A 175 24.59 -11.33 -42.19
CA GLU A 175 23.22 -11.34 -41.65
C GLU A 175 23.05 -12.44 -40.61
N LEU A 176 23.56 -13.65 -40.88
CA LEU A 176 23.56 -14.75 -39.91
C LEU A 176 24.30 -14.38 -38.62
N ILE A 177 25.49 -13.78 -38.73
CA ILE A 177 26.26 -13.33 -37.55
C ILE A 177 25.46 -12.29 -36.75
N LYS A 178 24.83 -11.31 -37.41
CA LYS A 178 23.96 -10.33 -36.70
C LYS A 178 22.84 -11.01 -35.93
N MET A 179 22.15 -11.99 -36.54
CA MET A 179 21.09 -12.75 -35.89
C MET A 179 21.62 -13.56 -34.69
N ILE A 180 22.80 -14.17 -34.80
CA ILE A 180 23.44 -14.90 -33.70
C ILE A 180 23.76 -13.95 -32.55
N ILE A 181 24.32 -12.76 -32.81
CA ILE A 181 24.60 -11.75 -31.79
C ILE A 181 23.32 -11.31 -31.08
N GLU A 182 22.21 -11.14 -31.80
CA GLU A 182 20.90 -10.84 -31.20
C GLU A 182 20.39 -11.98 -30.31
N ASP A 183 20.55 -13.24 -30.72
CA ASP A 183 20.15 -14.40 -29.93
C ASP A 183 21.00 -14.53 -28.65
N VAL A 184 22.31 -14.31 -28.74
CA VAL A 184 23.23 -14.27 -27.59
C VAL A 184 22.85 -13.13 -26.64
N ARG A 185 22.51 -11.94 -27.17
CA ARG A 185 22.06 -10.79 -26.36
C ARG A 185 20.72 -11.06 -25.66
N LYS A 186 19.77 -11.74 -26.31
CA LYS A 186 18.51 -12.17 -25.67
C LYS A 186 18.74 -13.21 -24.57
N ALA A 187 19.73 -14.08 -24.76
CA ALA A 187 20.13 -15.10 -23.80
C ALA A 187 20.96 -14.55 -22.62
N ASN A 188 21.66 -13.42 -22.81
CA ASN A 188 22.47 -12.74 -21.81
C ASN A 188 22.14 -11.23 -21.73
N PRO A 189 20.94 -10.86 -21.22
CA PRO A 189 20.60 -9.46 -21.03
C PRO A 189 21.49 -8.84 -19.95
N THR A 190 22.04 -7.65 -20.22
CA THR A 190 22.68 -6.82 -19.21
C THR A 190 21.63 -6.39 -18.20
N HIS A 191 21.61 -7.03 -17.04
CA HIS A 191 20.73 -6.69 -15.94
C HIS A 191 21.29 -5.49 -15.16
N LEU A 192 20.47 -4.47 -14.97
CA LEU A 192 20.76 -3.44 -13.98
C LEU A 192 20.66 -4.05 -12.59
N ASN A 193 21.58 -3.69 -11.70
CA ASN A 193 21.59 -4.17 -10.33
C ASN A 193 20.34 -3.66 -9.58
N VAL A 194 19.55 -4.58 -9.05
CA VAL A 194 18.36 -4.34 -8.21
C VAL A 194 18.64 -5.03 -6.87
N PRO A 195 18.24 -4.46 -5.72
CA PRO A 195 18.46 -5.08 -4.42
C PRO A 195 18.02 -6.55 -4.38
N ASP A 196 18.81 -7.38 -3.68
CA ASP A 196 18.63 -8.83 -3.61
C ASP A 196 17.24 -9.23 -3.09
N ARG A 197 16.69 -8.44 -2.14
CA ARG A 197 15.34 -8.60 -1.58
C ARG A 197 14.41 -7.54 -2.17
N GLN A 198 13.31 -7.97 -2.77
CA GLN A 198 12.39 -7.10 -3.50
C GLN A 198 10.98 -7.11 -2.89
N VAL A 199 10.80 -6.41 -1.78
CA VAL A 199 9.51 -6.33 -1.09
C VAL A 199 8.54 -5.39 -1.83
N GLY A 200 7.32 -5.85 -2.10
CA GLY A 200 6.24 -5.02 -2.68
C GLY A 200 6.43 -4.53 -4.12
N LEU A 201 7.55 -4.89 -4.78
CA LEU A 201 7.93 -4.31 -6.06
C LEU A 201 7.12 -4.89 -7.24
N ASP A 202 6.66 -6.14 -7.18
CA ASP A 202 5.99 -6.80 -8.31
C ASP A 202 4.64 -6.17 -8.65
N ARG A 203 3.82 -5.87 -7.64
CA ARG A 203 2.55 -5.16 -7.82
C ARG A 203 2.76 -3.79 -8.48
N ARG A 204 3.69 -3.00 -7.96
CA ARG A 204 4.01 -1.64 -8.46
C ARG A 204 4.55 -1.67 -9.89
N VAL A 205 5.35 -2.68 -10.24
CA VAL A 205 5.83 -2.90 -11.62
C VAL A 205 4.70 -3.32 -12.55
N ALA A 206 3.77 -4.17 -12.10
CA ALA A 206 2.61 -4.57 -12.90
C ALA A 206 1.72 -3.37 -13.25
N GLU A 207 1.47 -2.48 -12.28
CA GLU A 207 0.72 -1.23 -12.48
C GLU A 207 1.38 -0.32 -13.54
N LEU A 208 2.70 -0.10 -13.44
CA LEU A 208 3.45 0.69 -14.43
C LEU A 208 3.47 0.02 -15.82
N ASN A 209 3.51 -1.30 -15.88
CA ASN A 209 3.51 -2.03 -17.15
C ASN A 209 2.17 -1.86 -17.89
N VAL A 210 1.05 -1.72 -17.17
CA VAL A 210 -0.26 -1.36 -17.75
C VAL A 210 -0.22 0.07 -18.31
N LEU A 211 0.31 1.04 -17.55
CA LEU A 211 0.39 2.45 -17.98
C LEU A 211 1.27 2.66 -19.21
N LEU A 212 2.30 1.83 -19.39
CA LEU A 212 3.14 1.85 -20.58
C LEU A 212 2.38 1.45 -21.86
N ASN A 213 1.14 0.93 -21.77
CA ASN A 213 0.28 0.64 -22.92
C ASN A 213 1.03 -0.12 -24.03
N MET A 214 1.67 -1.23 -23.65
CA MET A 214 2.60 -1.97 -24.52
C MET A 214 1.95 -2.57 -25.78
N GLU A 215 0.63 -2.61 -25.85
CA GLU A 215 -0.17 -3.16 -26.96
C GLU A 215 -0.32 -2.17 -28.14
N PHE A 216 -0.15 -0.87 -27.91
CA PHE A 216 -0.31 0.16 -28.94
C PHE A 216 1.02 0.60 -29.53
N ASN A 217 1.05 0.78 -30.85
CA ASN A 217 2.26 1.19 -31.59
C ASN A 217 2.56 2.70 -31.49
N CYS A 218 2.05 3.41 -30.48
CA CYS A 218 2.33 4.84 -30.26
C CYS A 218 3.59 5.07 -29.42
N VAL A 219 4.06 6.32 -29.29
CA VAL A 219 5.12 6.71 -28.34
C VAL A 219 4.50 6.89 -26.95
N GLY A 220 5.00 6.18 -25.95
CA GLY A 220 4.55 6.29 -24.56
C GLY A 220 5.60 6.96 -23.68
N ILE A 221 5.21 8.02 -22.95
CA ILE A 221 6.06 8.66 -21.94
C ILE A 221 5.38 8.50 -20.59
N VAL A 222 6.07 7.92 -19.61
CA VAL A 222 5.60 7.77 -18.23
C VAL A 222 6.60 8.41 -17.29
N ALA A 223 6.13 9.30 -16.41
CA ALA A 223 6.94 9.92 -15.38
C ALA A 223 6.61 9.32 -14.00
N ILE A 224 7.63 8.77 -13.33
CA ILE A 224 7.55 8.27 -11.97
C ILE A 224 7.94 9.39 -11.01
N TRP A 225 6.99 9.82 -10.18
CA TRP A 225 7.14 10.94 -9.26
C TRP A 225 7.04 10.49 -7.80
N GLY A 226 7.84 11.10 -6.92
CA GLY A 226 7.81 10.81 -5.48
C GLY A 226 9.01 11.35 -4.71
N MET A 227 8.94 11.30 -3.38
CA MET A 227 9.99 11.80 -2.48
C MET A 227 11.34 11.06 -2.61
N GLY A 228 12.41 11.65 -2.09
CA GLY A 228 13.72 10.99 -2.00
C GLY A 228 13.62 9.72 -1.16
N GLY A 229 14.26 8.63 -1.63
CA GLY A 229 14.29 7.36 -0.89
C GLY A 229 13.06 6.44 -1.04
N ILE A 230 12.04 6.83 -1.82
CA ILE A 230 10.81 6.02 -2.00
C ILE A 230 10.96 4.82 -2.96
N GLY A 231 12.12 4.64 -3.62
CA GLY A 231 12.35 3.50 -4.52
C GLY A 231 12.08 3.75 -6.02
N LYS A 232 11.97 5.00 -6.46
CA LYS A 232 11.81 5.36 -7.89
C LYS A 232 12.84 4.68 -8.81
N THR A 233 14.12 4.88 -8.51
CA THR A 233 15.24 4.30 -9.26
C THR A 233 15.17 2.77 -9.25
N THR A 234 14.83 2.15 -8.12
CA THR A 234 14.70 0.70 -7.96
C THR A 234 13.60 0.12 -8.86
N ILE A 235 12.41 0.74 -8.86
CA ILE A 235 11.30 0.33 -9.72
C ILE A 235 11.65 0.51 -11.20
N ALA A 236 12.28 1.63 -11.56
CA ALA A 236 12.71 1.89 -12.93
C ALA A 236 13.73 0.84 -13.42
N LYS A 237 14.70 0.45 -12.57
CA LYS A 237 15.67 -0.62 -12.87
C LYS A 237 15.01 -1.99 -13.03
N LYS A 238 14.06 -2.35 -12.16
CA LYS A 238 13.30 -3.61 -12.27
C LYS A 238 12.47 -3.66 -13.55
N LEU A 239 11.78 -2.57 -13.86
CA LEU A 239 10.98 -2.44 -15.07
C LEU A 239 11.85 -2.51 -16.33
N TYR A 240 13.01 -1.83 -16.35
CA TYR A 240 13.99 -1.93 -17.44
C TYR A 240 14.39 -3.38 -17.71
N ASN A 241 14.79 -4.10 -16.67
CA ASN A 241 15.20 -5.50 -16.76
C ASN A 241 14.07 -6.38 -17.33
N LEU A 242 12.81 -6.10 -16.96
CA LEU A 242 11.64 -6.84 -17.41
C LEU A 242 11.31 -6.61 -18.90
N ILE A 243 11.45 -5.38 -19.41
CA ILE A 243 10.91 -5.02 -20.73
C ILE A 243 11.96 -4.70 -21.80
N GLN A 244 13.24 -4.52 -21.46
CA GLN A 244 14.28 -4.08 -22.41
C GLN A 244 14.39 -4.95 -23.66
N HIS A 245 14.18 -6.26 -23.53
CA HIS A 245 14.28 -7.22 -24.63
C HIS A 245 13.19 -7.04 -25.71
N LYS A 246 12.17 -6.23 -25.46
CA LYS A 246 11.06 -5.92 -26.39
C LYS A 246 11.36 -4.72 -27.31
N PHE A 247 12.54 -4.13 -27.20
CA PHE A 247 12.97 -2.93 -27.91
C PHE A 247 14.27 -3.19 -28.68
N GLU A 248 14.47 -2.47 -29.78
CA GLU A 248 15.68 -2.61 -30.60
C GLU A 248 16.90 -1.99 -29.94
N CYS A 249 16.69 -0.89 -29.21
CA CYS A 249 17.73 -0.24 -28.40
C CYS A 249 17.13 0.15 -27.06
N SER A 250 17.91 -0.03 -25.99
CA SER A 250 17.53 0.34 -24.64
C SER A 250 18.66 1.13 -23.98
N GLY A 251 18.32 2.18 -23.24
CA GLY A 251 19.27 3.01 -22.51
C GLY A 251 18.75 3.37 -21.12
N PHE A 252 19.61 3.25 -20.11
CA PHE A 252 19.36 3.72 -18.76
C PHE A 252 20.39 4.78 -18.42
N LEU A 253 19.93 6.00 -18.15
CA LEU A 253 20.79 7.13 -17.78
C LEU A 253 20.60 7.43 -16.30
N GLU A 254 21.58 7.01 -15.49
CA GLU A 254 21.58 7.19 -14.05
C GLU A 254 22.01 8.60 -13.64
N ASN A 255 21.45 9.13 -12.55
CA ASN A 255 21.86 10.40 -11.92
C ASN A 255 21.96 11.59 -12.90
N VAL A 256 20.89 11.84 -13.65
CA VAL A 256 20.83 12.93 -14.65
C VAL A 256 21.12 14.28 -14.01
N ARG A 257 20.57 14.56 -12.82
CA ARG A 257 20.89 15.78 -12.05
C ARG A 257 22.38 15.95 -11.84
N GLU A 258 23.04 14.97 -11.23
CA GLU A 258 24.45 15.06 -10.82
C GLU A 258 25.37 15.27 -12.02
N THR A 259 25.15 14.50 -13.10
CA THR A 259 25.95 14.62 -14.33
C THR A 259 25.78 15.98 -15.01
N SER A 260 24.64 16.66 -14.85
CA SER A 260 24.39 17.97 -15.48
C SER A 260 25.06 19.16 -14.78
N GLN A 261 25.51 19.01 -13.52
CA GLN A 261 25.99 20.12 -12.70
C GLN A 261 27.34 20.74 -13.14
N PRO A 262 28.36 19.96 -13.57
CA PRO A 262 29.64 20.51 -13.97
C PRO A 262 29.56 21.39 -15.24
N PRO A 263 30.56 22.27 -15.48
CA PRO A 263 30.67 22.98 -16.76
C PRO A 263 30.75 21.97 -17.92
N ASN A 264 29.92 22.11 -18.95
CA ASN A 264 29.69 21.15 -20.04
C ASN A 264 28.96 19.84 -19.67
N GLY A 265 28.38 19.72 -18.47
CA GLY A 265 27.66 18.51 -18.03
C GLY A 265 26.48 18.09 -18.94
N LEU A 266 25.83 19.04 -19.63
CA LEU A 266 24.78 18.73 -20.61
C LEU A 266 25.32 17.97 -21.84
N VAL A 267 26.55 18.26 -22.29
CA VAL A 267 27.19 17.54 -23.40
C VAL A 267 27.61 16.14 -22.95
N GLU A 268 28.12 16.02 -21.72
CA GLU A 268 28.44 14.73 -21.12
C GLU A 268 27.18 13.83 -21.01
N LEU A 269 26.04 14.39 -20.59
CA LEU A 269 24.75 13.70 -20.58
C LEU A 269 24.34 13.18 -21.96
N GLN A 270 24.49 13.99 -23.00
CA GLN A 270 24.19 13.57 -24.38
C GLN A 270 25.12 12.44 -24.84
N ASN A 271 26.42 12.54 -24.53
CA ASN A 271 27.38 11.49 -24.84
C ASN A 271 27.05 10.17 -24.11
N LYS A 272 26.69 10.24 -22.82
CA LYS A 272 26.26 9.07 -22.04
C LYS A 272 24.98 8.45 -22.60
N LEU A 273 24.00 9.25 -23.02
CA LEU A 273 22.77 8.75 -23.65
C LEU A 273 23.07 8.04 -24.98
N LEU A 274 23.90 8.65 -25.85
CA LEU A 274 24.30 8.07 -27.13
C LEU A 274 25.09 6.77 -26.92
N LEU A 275 26.01 6.74 -25.95
CA LEU A 275 26.71 5.52 -25.53
C LEU A 275 25.73 4.46 -25.04
N ALA A 276 24.74 4.82 -24.22
CA ALA A 276 23.77 3.88 -23.66
C ALA A 276 22.91 3.22 -24.76
N ILE A 277 22.45 4.00 -25.75
CA ILE A 277 21.53 3.54 -26.80
C ILE A 277 22.27 2.95 -28.00
N LEU A 278 23.30 3.64 -28.51
CA LEU A 278 24.02 3.26 -29.74
C LEU A 278 25.25 2.40 -29.48
N LYS A 279 25.67 2.24 -28.21
CA LYS A 279 26.88 1.50 -27.79
C LYS A 279 28.16 1.96 -28.49
N ARG A 280 28.20 3.22 -28.94
CA ARG A 280 29.37 3.85 -29.60
C ARG A 280 29.63 5.20 -28.98
N SER A 281 30.90 5.50 -28.70
CA SER A 281 31.31 6.83 -28.26
C SER A 281 31.11 7.82 -29.39
N HIS A 282 30.51 8.96 -29.06
CA HIS A 282 30.41 10.12 -29.94
C HIS A 282 31.03 11.28 -29.18
N GLU A 283 31.98 11.98 -29.81
CA GLU A 283 32.55 13.20 -29.24
C GLU A 283 31.76 14.39 -29.81
N LEU A 284 30.78 14.85 -29.03
CA LEU A 284 30.00 16.03 -29.38
C LEU A 284 30.76 17.31 -29.00
N SER A 285 30.77 18.29 -29.90
CA SER A 285 31.48 19.56 -29.67
C SER A 285 30.66 20.54 -28.82
N ASN A 286 29.32 20.49 -28.91
CA ASN A 286 28.41 21.36 -28.17
C ASN A 286 27.01 20.75 -28.04
N SER A 287 26.19 21.30 -27.14
CA SER A 287 24.88 20.73 -26.79
C SER A 287 23.85 20.81 -27.93
N HIS A 288 23.90 21.83 -28.79
CA HIS A 288 22.94 21.97 -29.89
C HIS A 288 23.16 20.90 -30.97
N GLU A 289 24.43 20.65 -31.32
CA GLU A 289 24.80 19.55 -32.21
C GLU A 289 24.32 18.20 -31.64
N GLY A 290 24.48 17.99 -30.32
CA GLY A 290 24.03 16.77 -29.64
C GLY A 290 22.54 16.50 -29.79
N ILE A 291 21.69 17.52 -29.69
CA ILE A 291 20.22 17.39 -29.83
C ILE A 291 19.87 16.81 -31.21
N GLU A 292 20.44 17.38 -32.28
CA GLU A 292 20.17 16.93 -33.65
C GLU A 292 20.67 15.51 -33.90
N VAL A 293 21.85 15.18 -33.36
CA VAL A 293 22.42 13.83 -33.45
C VAL A 293 21.54 12.80 -32.73
N ILE A 294 21.06 13.12 -31.53
CA ILE A 294 20.17 12.25 -30.75
C ILE A 294 18.87 11.99 -31.50
N LYS A 295 18.18 13.05 -31.97
CA LYS A 295 16.93 12.91 -32.73
C LYS A 295 17.09 12.02 -33.95
N LYS A 296 18.13 12.28 -34.75
CA LYS A 296 18.33 11.59 -36.04
C LYS A 296 18.86 10.16 -35.90
N LYS A 297 19.80 9.93 -34.98
CA LYS A 297 20.51 8.64 -34.87
C LYS A 297 19.97 7.73 -33.77
N ALA A 298 19.51 8.28 -32.65
CA ALA A 298 19.05 7.48 -31.51
C ALA A 298 17.54 7.24 -31.52
N PHE A 299 16.72 8.29 -31.76
CA PHE A 299 15.28 8.21 -31.53
C PHE A 299 14.43 8.01 -32.80
N GLY A 300 14.78 8.66 -33.91
CA GLY A 300 13.90 8.75 -35.09
C GLY A 300 13.85 7.54 -36.02
N ARG A 301 14.58 6.45 -35.74
CA ARG A 301 14.71 5.30 -36.67
C ARG A 301 14.36 3.93 -36.09
N LYS A 302 14.40 3.78 -34.77
CA LYS A 302 14.32 2.49 -34.09
C LYS A 302 13.35 2.56 -32.93
N LYS A 303 12.70 1.45 -32.62
CA LYS A 303 11.86 1.31 -31.43
C LYS A 303 12.76 1.28 -30.18
N VAL A 304 12.74 2.36 -29.38
CA VAL A 304 13.66 2.50 -28.24
C VAL A 304 12.98 2.50 -26.88
N LEU A 305 13.69 2.00 -25.87
CA LEU A 305 13.37 2.16 -24.45
C LEU A 305 14.39 3.10 -23.80
N VAL A 306 13.95 4.22 -23.24
CA VAL A 306 14.84 5.18 -22.56
C VAL A 306 14.36 5.41 -21.14
N ILE A 307 15.25 5.21 -20.16
CA ILE A 307 14.99 5.58 -18.77
C ILE A 307 15.93 6.71 -18.36
N LEU A 308 15.36 7.78 -17.83
CA LEU A 308 16.08 8.94 -17.31
C LEU A 308 15.86 9.02 -15.80
N ASP A 309 16.92 8.80 -15.02
CA ASP A 309 16.83 8.76 -13.56
C ASP A 309 17.26 10.09 -12.91
N ASP A 310 16.47 10.55 -11.93
CA ASP A 310 16.72 11.74 -11.10
C ASP A 310 16.81 13.05 -11.91
N VAL A 311 15.81 13.30 -12.77
CA VAL A 311 15.65 14.58 -13.50
C VAL A 311 15.10 15.65 -12.56
N ASP A 312 15.68 16.85 -12.58
CA ASP A 312 15.28 17.95 -11.68
C ASP A 312 15.05 19.30 -12.37
N ASN A 313 15.32 19.43 -13.67
CA ASN A 313 15.04 20.65 -14.43
C ASN A 313 14.69 20.39 -15.90
N ASP A 314 14.06 21.36 -16.55
CA ASP A 314 13.60 21.26 -17.94
C ASP A 314 14.74 21.35 -18.98
N GLN A 315 15.86 21.99 -18.63
CA GLN A 315 17.04 22.09 -19.51
C GLN A 315 17.65 20.71 -19.79
N GLN A 316 17.65 19.80 -18.81
CA GLN A 316 18.08 18.41 -18.99
C GLN A 316 17.25 17.70 -20.07
N LEU A 317 15.92 17.80 -20.00
CA LEU A 317 15.01 17.16 -20.95
C LEU A 317 15.17 17.74 -22.38
N LYS A 318 15.33 19.06 -22.49
CA LYS A 318 15.61 19.75 -23.77
C LYS A 318 16.92 19.26 -24.37
N ALA A 319 17.99 19.23 -23.57
CA ALA A 319 19.31 18.80 -24.02
C ALA A 319 19.31 17.34 -24.50
N LEU A 320 18.51 16.48 -23.87
CA LEU A 320 18.36 15.07 -24.26
C LEU A 320 17.35 14.85 -25.39
N ALA A 321 16.80 15.91 -25.99
CA ALA A 321 15.81 15.87 -27.06
C ALA A 321 14.55 15.05 -26.71
N ILE A 322 14.13 15.09 -25.45
CA ILE A 322 12.96 14.35 -24.96
C ILE A 322 11.70 15.11 -25.33
N ASP A 323 11.06 14.64 -26.39
CA ASP A 323 9.81 15.16 -26.93
C ASP A 323 9.12 14.05 -27.72
N ARG A 324 7.77 14.02 -27.75
CA ARG A 324 7.02 12.91 -28.38
C ARG A 324 7.30 12.76 -29.87
N ASP A 325 7.49 13.87 -30.58
CA ASP A 325 7.68 13.88 -32.03
C ASP A 325 9.09 13.43 -32.42
N SER A 326 10.01 13.35 -31.45
CA SER A 326 11.39 12.95 -31.68
C SER A 326 11.58 11.43 -31.76
N PHE A 327 10.62 10.62 -31.30
CA PHE A 327 10.74 9.16 -31.21
C PHE A 327 9.98 8.41 -32.31
N ALA A 328 10.54 7.28 -32.76
CA ALA A 328 9.83 6.37 -33.64
C ALA A 328 8.63 5.69 -32.94
N PRO A 329 7.56 5.34 -33.69
CA PRO A 329 6.40 4.59 -33.17
C PRO A 329 6.80 3.35 -32.36
N GLY A 330 6.06 3.07 -31.29
CA GLY A 330 6.33 1.95 -30.39
C GLY A 330 7.42 2.19 -29.34
N SER A 331 8.07 3.36 -29.32
CA SER A 331 9.08 3.71 -28.31
C SER A 331 8.47 3.99 -26.93
N ARG A 332 9.24 3.76 -25.86
CA ARG A 332 8.83 4.01 -24.46
C ARG A 332 9.88 4.79 -23.70
N ILE A 333 9.45 5.83 -22.99
CA ILE A 333 10.30 6.71 -22.20
C ILE A 333 9.79 6.69 -20.76
N ILE A 334 10.70 6.43 -19.81
CA ILE A 334 10.41 6.47 -18.37
C ILE A 334 11.29 7.54 -17.73
N ILE A 335 10.69 8.45 -16.99
CA ILE A 335 11.40 9.56 -16.32
C ILE A 335 11.18 9.44 -14.83
N THR A 336 12.23 9.38 -14.01
CA THR A 336 12.07 9.50 -12.55
C THR A 336 12.39 10.92 -12.12
N THR A 337 11.57 11.49 -11.24
CA THR A 337 11.79 12.84 -10.71
C THR A 337 11.28 13.02 -9.29
N ARG A 338 11.89 13.97 -8.57
CA ARG A 338 11.40 14.48 -7.28
C ARG A 338 10.54 15.74 -7.44
N ASP A 339 10.65 16.42 -8.58
CA ASP A 339 10.04 17.71 -8.85
C ASP A 339 9.10 17.61 -10.07
N LYS A 340 7.79 17.57 -9.81
CA LYS A 340 6.78 17.50 -10.87
C LYS A 340 6.83 18.71 -11.82
N SER A 341 7.37 19.85 -11.37
CA SER A 341 7.46 21.05 -12.19
C SER A 341 8.46 20.93 -13.35
N SER A 342 9.47 20.06 -13.22
CA SER A 342 10.44 19.77 -14.29
C SER A 342 9.80 19.14 -15.53
N LEU A 343 8.65 18.48 -15.37
CA LEU A 343 7.93 17.76 -16.43
C LEU A 343 6.98 18.65 -17.25
N LYS A 344 6.73 19.89 -16.82
CA LYS A 344 5.73 20.78 -17.46
C LYS A 344 5.96 20.99 -18.95
N ILE A 345 7.21 20.95 -19.39
CA ILE A 345 7.55 21.09 -20.81
C ILE A 345 7.00 19.95 -21.69
N LEU A 346 6.83 18.76 -21.13
CA LEU A 346 6.37 17.58 -21.85
C LEU A 346 4.85 17.51 -22.01
N GLN A 347 4.10 18.42 -21.36
CA GLN A 347 2.63 18.49 -21.41
C GLN A 347 1.93 17.13 -21.15
N LEU A 348 2.47 16.35 -20.21
CA LEU A 348 1.97 15.01 -19.87
C LEU A 348 0.56 15.07 -19.26
N GLY A 349 -0.29 14.12 -19.62
CA GLY A 349 -1.61 13.93 -19.02
C GLY A 349 -1.53 13.36 -17.59
N GLU A 350 -2.63 13.40 -16.84
CA GLU A 350 -2.66 12.90 -15.45
C GLU A 350 -2.34 11.39 -15.36
N ASN A 351 -2.74 10.60 -16.35
CA ASN A 351 -2.47 9.15 -16.41
C ASN A 351 -1.02 8.81 -16.78
N GLU A 352 -0.21 9.80 -17.15
CA GLU A 352 1.19 9.63 -17.56
C GLU A 352 2.18 10.01 -16.46
N ILE A 353 1.69 10.62 -15.37
CA ILE A 353 2.49 10.94 -14.18
C ILE A 353 2.04 10.01 -13.06
N HIS A 354 2.83 8.97 -12.81
CA HIS A 354 2.57 7.98 -11.79
C HIS A 354 3.29 8.36 -10.48
N GLY A 355 2.51 8.69 -9.44
CA GLY A 355 3.02 8.94 -8.09
C GLY A 355 3.20 7.64 -7.33
N LEU A 356 4.40 7.39 -6.80
CA LEU A 356 4.64 6.17 -6.02
C LEU A 356 4.03 6.24 -4.62
N GLU A 357 3.40 5.14 -4.24
CA GLU A 357 2.94 4.89 -2.88
C GLU A 357 4.07 4.35 -2.01
N LYS A 358 3.96 4.62 -0.71
CA LYS A 358 4.85 4.07 0.32
C LYS A 358 4.65 2.56 0.46
N LEU A 359 5.58 1.89 1.14
CA LEU A 359 5.35 0.52 1.58
C LEU A 359 4.23 0.49 2.61
N ASP A 360 3.38 -0.54 2.56
CA ASP A 360 2.41 -0.79 3.62
C ASP A 360 3.12 -1.28 4.89
N LYS A 361 2.36 -1.52 5.97
CA LYS A 361 2.95 -1.86 7.27
C LYS A 361 3.69 -3.19 7.24
N ASP A 362 3.19 -4.16 6.49
CA ASP A 362 3.70 -5.51 6.45
C ASP A 362 4.92 -5.58 5.54
N GLU A 363 4.82 -4.97 4.35
CA GLU A 363 5.95 -4.74 3.44
C GLU A 363 7.10 -3.98 4.14
N SER A 364 6.76 -3.00 4.97
CA SER A 364 7.75 -2.22 5.70
C SER A 364 8.45 -3.03 6.79
N LEU A 365 7.70 -3.90 7.48
CA LEU A 365 8.23 -4.76 8.53
C LEU A 365 9.14 -5.84 7.94
N GLU A 366 8.74 -6.45 6.82
CA GLU A 366 9.55 -7.42 6.09
C GLU A 366 10.88 -6.79 5.65
N LEU A 367 10.82 -5.61 5.01
CA LEU A 367 12.03 -4.95 4.54
C LEU A 367 12.95 -4.57 5.71
N PHE A 368 12.42 -3.95 6.77
CA PHE A 368 13.21 -3.60 7.95
C PHE A 368 13.85 -4.84 8.59
N SER A 369 13.07 -5.92 8.74
CA SER A 369 13.53 -7.17 9.34
C SER A 369 14.70 -7.76 8.56
N TRP A 370 14.61 -7.77 7.23
CA TRP A 370 15.69 -8.27 6.39
C TRP A 370 17.00 -7.48 6.62
N HIS A 371 16.91 -6.17 6.80
CA HIS A 371 18.09 -5.34 7.05
C HIS A 371 18.64 -5.51 8.47
N ALA A 372 17.78 -5.60 9.48
CA ALA A 372 18.13 -5.71 10.90
C ALA A 372 18.53 -7.10 11.37
N PHE A 373 17.91 -8.15 10.84
CA PHE A 373 18.05 -9.52 11.32
C PHE A 373 18.50 -10.52 10.23
N LYS A 374 18.45 -10.12 8.95
CA LYS A 374 18.65 -11.03 7.79
C LYS A 374 17.57 -12.10 7.69
N GLU A 375 16.39 -11.81 8.23
CA GLU A 375 15.22 -12.67 8.25
C GLU A 375 13.98 -11.91 7.77
N ASP A 376 12.98 -12.64 7.30
CA ASP A 376 11.76 -12.10 6.70
C ASP A 376 10.87 -11.42 7.73
N TYR A 377 11.01 -11.79 9.01
CA TYR A 377 10.24 -11.25 10.12
C TYR A 377 11.10 -11.05 11.37
N PRO A 378 10.83 -10.03 12.20
CA PRO A 378 11.63 -9.79 13.39
C PRO A 378 11.51 -10.94 14.41
N PRO A 379 12.57 -11.22 15.18
CA PRO A 379 12.47 -12.04 16.39
C PRO A 379 11.40 -11.50 17.35
N GLU A 380 10.68 -12.40 18.05
CA GLU A 380 9.54 -12.03 18.91
C GLU A 380 9.89 -10.96 19.96
N ASP A 381 11.07 -11.06 20.56
CA ASP A 381 11.58 -10.15 21.58
C ASP A 381 11.92 -8.74 21.03
N HIS A 382 12.03 -8.61 19.70
CA HIS A 382 12.28 -7.34 19.01
C HIS A 382 11.06 -6.84 18.21
N LEU A 383 9.94 -7.56 18.18
CA LEU A 383 8.79 -7.25 17.32
C LEU A 383 8.16 -5.89 17.63
N ASP A 384 7.87 -5.60 18.90
CA ASP A 384 7.25 -4.33 19.29
C ASP A 384 8.17 -3.13 19.07
N LEU A 385 9.47 -3.31 19.22
CA LEU A 385 10.48 -2.28 18.93
C LEU A 385 10.60 -2.07 17.42
N SER A 386 10.60 -3.15 16.64
CA SER A 386 10.59 -3.13 15.17
C SER A 386 9.36 -2.40 14.63
N ARG A 387 8.17 -2.66 15.18
CA ARG A 387 6.93 -1.94 14.82
C ARG A 387 7.02 -0.45 15.11
N GLN A 388 7.64 -0.06 16.23
CA GLN A 388 7.86 1.35 16.56
C GLN A 388 8.81 2.03 15.56
N ILE A 389 9.86 1.34 15.11
CA ILE A 389 10.80 1.84 14.12
C ILE A 389 10.17 1.92 12.72
N VAL A 390 9.43 0.89 12.31
CA VAL A 390 8.69 0.88 11.05
C VAL A 390 7.67 2.02 11.01
N HIS A 391 6.98 2.26 12.12
CA HIS A 391 6.08 3.40 12.26
C HIS A 391 6.82 4.74 12.10
N TYR A 392 8.00 4.89 12.71
CA TYR A 392 8.85 6.08 12.57
C TYR A 392 9.36 6.29 11.13
N ALA A 393 9.77 5.21 10.46
CA ALA A 393 10.21 5.24 9.06
C ALA A 393 9.07 5.58 8.08
N GLY A 394 7.82 5.36 8.47
CA GLY A 394 6.63 5.79 7.74
C GLY A 394 6.51 5.17 6.35
N GLY A 395 6.99 3.94 6.16
CA GLY A 395 6.93 3.18 4.90
C GLY A 395 7.92 3.62 3.82
N LEU A 396 8.98 4.35 4.19
CA LEU A 396 10.04 4.77 3.26
C LEU A 396 11.14 3.69 3.15
N PRO A 397 11.33 3.04 1.98
CA PRO A 397 12.31 1.95 1.82
C PRO A 397 13.73 2.31 2.27
N LEU A 398 14.24 3.48 1.86
CA LEU A 398 15.59 3.91 2.24
C LEU A 398 15.72 4.12 3.76
N ALA A 399 14.66 4.55 4.44
CA ALA A 399 14.69 4.71 5.89
C ALA A 399 14.71 3.36 6.60
N LEU A 400 13.90 2.42 6.13
CA LEU A 400 13.85 1.06 6.66
C LEU A 400 15.19 0.34 6.49
N ASP A 401 15.86 0.51 5.34
CA ASP A 401 17.20 -0.03 5.08
C ASP A 401 18.25 0.56 6.04
N VAL A 402 18.33 1.89 6.13
CA VAL A 402 19.31 2.55 7.02
C VAL A 402 19.06 2.22 8.49
N LEU A 403 17.80 2.24 8.94
CA LEU A 403 17.46 1.91 10.32
C LEU A 403 17.70 0.43 10.60
N GLY A 404 17.36 -0.47 9.66
CA GLY A 404 17.64 -1.89 9.81
C GLY A 404 19.13 -2.16 9.95
N LEU A 405 19.96 -1.57 9.09
CA LEU A 405 21.42 -1.68 9.21
C LEU A 405 21.99 -1.06 10.50
N TYR A 406 21.39 0.01 11.02
CA TYR A 406 21.81 0.62 12.28
C TYR A 406 21.56 -0.29 13.48
N PHE A 407 20.51 -1.09 13.43
CA PHE A 407 20.13 -2.01 14.50
C PHE A 407 20.70 -3.43 14.33
N LEU A 408 21.44 -3.69 13.25
CA LEU A 408 21.99 -4.99 12.93
C LEU A 408 22.97 -5.46 14.02
N GLY A 409 22.59 -6.53 14.74
CA GLY A 409 23.41 -7.14 15.79
C GLY A 409 23.40 -6.42 17.14
N GLU A 410 22.59 -5.37 17.30
CA GLU A 410 22.42 -4.64 18.57
C GLU A 410 21.45 -5.36 19.52
N ARG A 411 21.59 -5.17 20.83
CA ARG A 411 20.71 -5.80 21.84
C ARG A 411 19.54 -4.88 22.24
N ILE A 412 18.48 -5.46 22.80
CA ILE A 412 17.24 -4.78 23.23
C ILE A 412 17.47 -3.46 24.00
N PRO A 413 18.35 -3.38 25.03
CA PRO A 413 18.56 -2.11 25.76
C PRO A 413 19.11 -0.98 24.87
N GLN A 414 19.95 -1.33 23.89
CA GLN A 414 20.48 -0.40 22.90
C GLN A 414 19.37 0.04 21.94
N TRP A 415 18.46 -0.86 21.55
CA TRP A 415 17.27 -0.50 20.77
C TRP A 415 16.35 0.46 21.50
N GLU A 416 16.00 0.20 22.76
CA GLU A 416 15.15 1.08 23.56
C GLU A 416 15.76 2.46 23.73
N SER A 417 17.07 2.52 24.04
CA SER A 417 17.84 3.75 24.13
C SER A 417 17.86 4.52 22.81
N ALA A 418 18.14 3.83 21.71
CA ALA A 418 18.18 4.43 20.38
C ALA A 418 16.80 4.88 19.88
N ILE A 419 15.72 4.15 20.14
CA ILE A 419 14.35 4.56 19.83
C ILE A 419 13.97 5.78 20.66
N ALA A 420 14.31 5.80 21.95
CA ALA A 420 14.10 6.96 22.81
C ALA A 420 14.88 8.18 22.31
N LYS A 421 16.10 7.99 21.78
CA LYS A 421 16.85 9.03 21.07
C LYS A 421 16.15 9.44 19.78
N LEU A 422 15.85 8.54 18.84
CA LEU A 422 15.16 8.85 17.58
C LEU A 422 13.84 9.62 17.77
N ARG A 423 13.14 9.40 18.89
CA ARG A 423 11.94 10.15 19.29
C ARG A 423 12.20 11.55 19.88
N LYS A 424 13.37 11.77 20.49
CA LYS A 424 13.75 13.02 21.16
C LYS A 424 14.70 13.88 20.29
N ILE A 425 15.76 13.27 19.79
CA ILE A 425 16.92 13.84 19.08
C ILE A 425 17.51 12.71 18.23
N PRO A 426 17.44 12.77 16.89
CA PRO A 426 18.00 11.68 16.09
C PRO A 426 19.54 11.71 16.15
N ASP A 427 20.15 10.53 16.22
CA ASP A 427 21.60 10.33 16.46
C ASP A 427 22.41 10.77 15.21
N ASP A 428 23.55 11.46 15.40
CA ASP A 428 24.31 12.16 14.33
C ASP A 428 24.70 11.24 13.16
N ASP A 429 24.99 9.96 13.43
CA ASP A 429 25.49 9.00 12.44
C ASP A 429 24.37 8.40 11.56
N VAL A 430 23.19 8.15 12.16
CA VAL A 430 21.97 7.72 11.45
C VAL A 430 21.41 8.87 10.63
N GLN A 431 21.47 10.07 11.22
CA GLN A 431 20.94 11.27 10.62
C GLN A 431 21.77 11.76 9.43
N GLY A 432 23.10 11.57 9.45
CA GLY A 432 23.97 11.89 8.31
C GLY A 432 23.55 11.20 7.00
N LYS A 433 23.16 9.92 7.05
CA LYS A 433 22.74 9.16 5.84
C LYS A 433 21.30 9.44 5.44
N LEU A 434 20.37 9.49 6.40
CA LEU A 434 18.94 9.75 6.15
C LEU A 434 18.68 11.19 5.73
N ASN A 435 19.27 12.17 6.43
CA ASN A 435 19.13 13.56 6.06
C ASN A 435 19.87 13.84 4.76
N LYS A 436 21.00 13.21 4.40
CA LYS A 436 21.68 13.55 3.13
C LYS A 436 20.75 13.37 1.92
N SER A 437 19.99 12.28 1.84
CA SER A 437 19.06 12.04 0.72
C SER A 437 17.83 12.97 0.73
N LEU A 438 17.26 13.24 1.92
CA LEU A 438 16.09 14.09 2.10
C LEU A 438 16.43 15.59 1.98
N LYS A 439 17.59 15.99 2.52
CA LYS A 439 18.13 17.36 2.55
C LYS A 439 18.52 17.84 1.17
N MET A 440 18.87 16.98 0.20
CA MET A 440 19.07 17.42 -1.19
C MET A 440 17.85 18.16 -1.77
N SER A 441 16.63 17.71 -1.43
CA SER A 441 15.41 18.40 -1.85
C SER A 441 15.22 19.76 -1.15
N PHE A 442 15.76 19.93 0.05
CA PHE A 442 15.75 21.18 0.81
C PHE A 442 16.88 22.15 0.38
N ASP A 443 18.09 21.64 0.15
CA ASP A 443 19.26 22.43 -0.21
C ASP A 443 19.09 23.10 -1.59
N SER A 444 18.36 22.44 -2.49
CA SER A 444 17.98 22.96 -3.80
C SER A 444 16.84 24.00 -3.78
N LEU A 445 16.30 24.35 -2.60
CA LEU A 445 15.32 25.42 -2.45
C LEU A 445 16.01 26.79 -2.40
N SER A 446 15.29 27.83 -2.84
CA SER A 446 15.73 29.21 -2.58
C SER A 446 15.65 29.55 -1.09
N GLU A 447 16.43 30.53 -0.64
CA GLU A 447 16.46 30.95 0.77
C GLU A 447 15.09 31.36 1.34
N GLN A 448 14.20 31.90 0.49
CA GLN A 448 12.82 32.21 0.90
C GLN A 448 11.99 30.93 1.11
N LEU A 449 12.13 29.94 0.23
CA LEU A 449 11.44 28.66 0.34
C LEU A 449 11.97 27.81 1.50
N LYS A 450 13.27 27.90 1.82
CA LYS A 450 13.85 27.27 3.01
C LYS A 450 13.18 27.81 4.29
N LYS A 451 13.08 29.13 4.43
CA LYS A 451 12.41 29.75 5.59
C LYS A 451 10.95 29.31 5.71
N LEU A 452 10.24 29.27 4.57
CA LEU A 452 8.86 28.79 4.49
C LEU A 452 8.75 27.31 4.94
N PHE A 453 9.61 26.44 4.40
CA PHE A 453 9.65 25.03 4.77
C PHE A 453 9.87 24.83 6.27
N LEU A 454 10.79 25.59 6.89
CA LEU A 454 11.05 25.51 8.34
C LEU A 454 9.86 25.99 9.18
N ASP A 455 9.14 27.03 8.74
CA ASP A 455 7.89 27.45 9.39
C ASP A 455 6.85 26.31 9.34
N MET A 456 6.72 25.66 8.17
CA MET A 456 5.78 24.56 7.99
C MET A 456 6.11 23.37 8.88
N ALA A 457 7.36 22.92 8.89
CA ALA A 457 7.82 21.77 9.68
C ALA A 457 7.65 21.99 11.21
N CYS A 458 7.81 23.22 11.67
CA CYS A 458 7.71 23.53 13.10
C CYS A 458 6.27 23.81 13.55
N PHE A 459 5.45 24.50 12.74
CA PHE A 459 4.20 25.10 13.22
C PHE A 459 2.93 24.73 12.45
N PHE A 460 3.00 24.38 11.15
CA PHE A 460 1.80 24.28 10.29
C PHE A 460 1.47 22.87 9.80
N VAL A 461 2.17 21.83 10.28
CA VAL A 461 1.80 20.44 9.97
C VAL A 461 0.40 20.14 10.55
N GLY A 462 -0.50 19.64 9.70
CA GLY A 462 -1.90 19.36 10.03
C GLY A 462 -2.84 20.57 9.92
N MET A 463 -2.35 21.74 9.50
CA MET A 463 -3.17 22.95 9.39
C MET A 463 -3.79 23.12 8.01
N GLY A 464 -4.92 23.84 7.95
CA GLY A 464 -5.61 24.16 6.69
C GLY A 464 -4.77 25.05 5.78
N GLN A 465 -4.87 24.83 4.46
CA GLN A 465 -4.08 25.55 3.46
C GLN A 465 -4.28 27.07 3.50
N ASP A 466 -5.54 27.53 3.43
CA ASP A 466 -5.84 28.96 3.35
C ASP A 466 -5.43 29.71 4.61
N PHE A 467 -5.68 29.11 5.77
CA PHE A 467 -5.22 29.61 7.07
C PHE A 467 -3.69 29.81 7.09
N THR A 468 -2.96 28.79 6.64
CA THR A 468 -1.49 28.80 6.59
C THR A 468 -0.96 29.86 5.63
N VAL A 469 -1.54 29.94 4.42
CA VAL A 469 -1.17 30.93 3.40
C VAL A 469 -1.29 32.35 3.95
N LYS A 470 -2.43 32.69 4.58
CA LYS A 470 -2.70 34.05 5.05
C LYS A 470 -1.81 34.50 6.20
N ILE A 471 -1.49 33.60 7.15
CA ILE A 471 -0.52 33.91 8.21
C ILE A 471 0.88 34.15 7.62
N LEU A 472 1.28 33.34 6.64
CA LEU A 472 2.61 33.41 6.04
C LEU A 472 2.75 34.54 5.00
N GLU A 473 1.66 34.97 4.37
CA GLU A 473 1.63 36.19 3.54
C GLU A 473 1.90 37.45 4.39
N GLY A 474 1.42 37.49 5.64
CA GLY A 474 1.77 38.51 6.64
C GLY A 474 3.28 38.57 6.96
N CYS A 475 4.05 37.56 6.53
CA CYS A 475 5.51 37.53 6.66
C CYS A 475 6.26 38.10 5.43
N ASN A 476 5.56 38.70 4.45
CA ASN A 476 6.12 39.16 3.16
C ASN A 476 6.76 38.04 2.32
N ILE A 477 6.23 36.82 2.41
CA ILE A 477 6.63 35.67 1.59
C ILE A 477 5.49 35.41 0.61
N SER A 478 5.78 35.13 -0.67
CA SER A 478 4.77 34.59 -1.61
C SER A 478 4.41 33.17 -1.17
N ALA A 479 3.57 33.05 -0.13
CA ALA A 479 3.32 31.81 0.57
C ALA A 479 2.51 30.84 -0.30
N LYS A 480 1.54 31.33 -1.08
CA LYS A 480 0.73 30.50 -1.98
C LYS A 480 1.58 29.79 -3.04
N ASP A 481 2.43 30.53 -3.76
CA ASP A 481 3.32 29.94 -4.75
C ASP A 481 4.41 29.08 -4.09
N GLY A 482 4.88 29.50 -2.92
CA GLY A 482 5.90 28.76 -2.17
C GLY A 482 5.42 27.39 -1.70
N ILE A 483 4.23 27.32 -1.09
CA ILE A 483 3.61 26.07 -0.64
C ILE A 483 3.37 25.15 -1.84
N ARG A 484 2.88 25.69 -2.98
CA ARG A 484 2.74 24.91 -4.22
C ARG A 484 4.07 24.32 -4.69
N LYS A 485 5.15 25.10 -4.69
CA LYS A 485 6.50 24.62 -5.06
C LYS A 485 7.02 23.54 -4.12
N LEU A 486 6.74 23.63 -2.82
CA LEU A 486 7.09 22.59 -1.86
C LEU A 486 6.30 21.30 -2.12
N ALA A 487 5.03 21.40 -2.52
CA ALA A 487 4.19 20.24 -2.88
C ALA A 487 4.67 19.57 -4.18
N ASP A 488 4.99 20.35 -5.22
CA ASP A 488 5.55 19.84 -6.49
C ASP A 488 6.84 19.03 -6.25
N ARG A 489 7.58 19.34 -5.17
CA ARG A 489 8.82 18.69 -4.73
C ARG A 489 8.64 17.56 -3.71
N CYS A 490 7.41 17.13 -3.44
CA CYS A 490 7.07 16.09 -2.45
C CYS A 490 7.54 16.40 -1.01
N LEU A 491 7.80 17.67 -0.69
CA LEU A 491 8.18 18.06 0.68
C LEU A 491 6.95 18.20 1.59
N ILE A 492 5.79 18.44 0.97
CA ILE A 492 4.49 18.49 1.61
C ILE A 492 3.46 17.79 0.71
N LYS A 493 2.35 17.37 1.30
CA LYS A 493 1.18 16.84 0.58
C LYS A 493 -0.08 17.52 1.11
N TYR A 494 -1.12 17.58 0.28
CA TYR A 494 -2.46 17.96 0.70
C TYR A 494 -3.28 16.71 0.98
N GLU A 495 -3.82 16.59 2.19
CA GLU A 495 -4.75 15.53 2.56
C GLU A 495 -5.95 16.19 3.24
N TYR A 496 -7.17 15.95 2.71
CA TYR A 496 -8.41 16.47 3.29
C TYR A 496 -8.35 17.98 3.65
N TYR A 497 -7.84 18.81 2.72
CA TYR A 497 -7.64 20.27 2.89
C TYR A 497 -6.57 20.70 3.91
N GLN A 498 -5.85 19.75 4.52
CA GLN A 498 -4.75 20.00 5.44
C GLN A 498 -3.40 19.82 4.74
N ILE A 499 -2.41 20.55 5.24
CA ILE A 499 -1.01 20.42 4.86
C ILE A 499 -0.39 19.32 5.72
N VAL A 500 0.06 18.23 5.09
CA VAL A 500 0.75 17.13 5.75
C VAL A 500 2.20 17.10 5.30
N MET A 501 3.10 16.85 6.24
CA MET A 501 4.51 16.57 5.99
C MET A 501 4.81 15.16 6.47
N HIS A 502 5.65 14.44 5.71
CA HIS A 502 6.21 13.18 6.19
C HIS A 502 7.00 13.42 7.48
N ASP A 503 6.86 12.55 8.49
CA ASP A 503 7.51 12.72 9.79
C ASP A 503 9.02 12.95 9.66
N MET A 504 9.73 12.10 8.91
CA MET A 504 11.16 12.31 8.61
C MET A 504 11.51 13.64 7.93
N ILE A 505 10.67 14.16 7.02
CA ILE A 505 10.91 15.46 6.37
C ILE A 505 10.70 16.59 7.37
N ARG A 506 9.65 16.49 8.20
CA ARG A 506 9.36 17.42 9.29
C ARG A 506 10.51 17.45 10.30
N ASP A 507 10.98 16.28 10.70
CA ASP A 507 12.01 16.12 11.73
C ASP A 507 13.39 16.56 11.19
N MET A 508 13.68 16.34 9.90
CA MET A 508 14.83 16.97 9.22
C MET A 508 14.74 18.50 9.29
N GLY A 509 13.57 19.09 9.02
CA GLY A 509 13.37 20.55 9.13
C GLY A 509 13.60 21.07 10.55
N ARG A 510 13.12 20.33 11.56
CA ARG A 510 13.31 20.66 12.98
C ARG A 510 14.78 20.54 13.41
N GLU A 511 15.51 19.56 12.89
CA GLU A 511 16.94 19.40 13.16
C GLU A 511 17.77 20.53 12.54
N ILE A 512 17.43 20.98 11.32
CA ILE A 512 18.08 22.15 10.70
C ILE A 512 17.94 23.40 11.61
N VAL A 513 16.78 23.60 12.25
CA VAL A 513 16.59 24.70 13.22
C VAL A 513 17.44 24.50 14.46
N ARG A 514 17.56 23.28 14.97
CA ARG A 514 18.39 22.97 16.14
C ARG A 514 19.87 23.30 15.88
N GLN A 515 20.35 22.98 14.67
CA GLN A 515 21.72 23.26 14.22
C GLN A 515 22.06 24.76 14.11
N GLU A 516 21.07 25.66 14.14
CA GLU A 516 21.33 27.11 14.20
C GLU A 516 22.07 27.50 15.49
N SER A 517 21.82 26.78 16.60
CA SER A 517 22.59 26.89 17.84
C SER A 517 22.42 25.65 18.71
N LEU A 518 23.45 24.80 18.79
CA LEU A 518 23.36 23.54 19.53
C LEU A 518 23.25 23.75 21.05
N GLU A 519 24.02 24.69 21.60
CA GLU A 519 24.13 24.90 23.05
C GLU A 519 23.10 25.89 23.62
N ASP A 520 22.62 26.85 22.83
CA ASP A 520 21.77 27.94 23.31
C ASP A 520 20.43 27.97 22.54
N PRO A 521 19.37 27.35 23.09
CA PRO A 521 18.06 27.37 22.45
C PRO A 521 17.52 28.79 22.23
N GLY A 522 17.88 29.76 23.07
CA GLY A 522 17.42 31.16 22.98
C GLY A 522 17.92 31.90 21.73
N LYS A 523 18.92 31.36 21.03
CA LYS A 523 19.45 31.88 19.76
C LYS A 523 18.86 31.21 18.51
N ARG A 524 18.01 30.19 18.67
CA ARG A 524 17.36 29.50 17.55
C ARG A 524 16.19 30.32 17.02
N SER A 525 15.92 30.22 15.72
CA SER A 525 14.86 30.95 15.06
C SER A 525 13.45 30.45 15.42
N ARG A 526 13.32 29.16 15.78
CA ARG A 526 12.05 28.50 16.08
C ARG A 526 12.23 27.58 17.27
N LEU A 527 11.35 27.71 18.24
CA LEU A 527 11.35 26.90 19.45
C LEU A 527 10.10 26.04 19.48
N TRP A 528 10.28 24.72 19.45
CA TRP A 528 9.17 23.77 19.37
C TRP A 528 9.26 22.61 20.36
N TYR A 529 10.45 22.34 20.89
CA TYR A 529 10.66 21.30 21.87
C TYR A 529 10.32 21.83 23.28
N PRO A 530 9.39 21.21 24.03
CA PRO A 530 8.88 21.77 25.28
C PRO A 530 9.94 22.10 26.32
N ASP A 531 10.96 21.24 26.50
CA ASP A 531 12.00 21.45 27.52
C ASP A 531 12.85 22.69 27.20
N ASP A 532 13.28 22.83 25.94
CA ASP A 532 14.02 23.99 25.44
C ASP A 532 13.21 25.28 25.61
N VAL A 533 11.92 25.22 25.30
CA VAL A 533 11.02 26.37 25.44
C VAL A 533 10.86 26.76 26.91
N LEU A 534 10.69 25.77 27.80
CA LEU A 534 10.57 26.00 29.24
C LEU A 534 11.86 26.58 29.83
N GLU A 535 13.04 26.11 29.40
CA GLU A 535 14.32 26.65 29.80
C GLU A 535 14.44 28.13 29.39
N VAL A 536 14.17 28.42 28.11
CA VAL A 536 14.23 29.78 27.57
C VAL A 536 13.27 30.73 28.29
N LEU A 537 12.05 30.26 28.58
CA LEU A 537 11.02 31.06 29.26
C LEU A 537 11.27 31.23 30.76
N ARG A 538 11.82 30.22 31.45
CA ARG A 538 12.13 30.32 32.90
C ARG A 538 13.31 31.24 33.18
N TYR A 539 14.33 31.19 32.34
CA TYR A 539 15.56 31.97 32.53
C TYR A 539 15.60 33.27 31.71
N GLY A 540 14.64 33.51 30.82
CA GLY A 540 14.57 34.72 30.01
C GLY A 540 15.76 34.87 29.06
N THR A 541 16.29 33.74 28.54
CA THR A 541 17.45 33.69 27.64
C THR A 541 17.08 33.92 26.17
N GLY A 542 15.80 34.02 25.86
CA GLY A 542 15.31 34.28 24.51
C GLY A 542 15.88 35.56 23.90
N THR A 543 16.22 35.51 22.62
CA THR A 543 16.80 36.63 21.88
C THR A 543 15.92 37.07 20.72
N GLU A 544 16.32 38.13 20.01
CA GLU A 544 15.66 38.60 18.80
C GLU A 544 15.73 37.59 17.63
N ALA A 545 16.52 36.52 17.74
CA ALA A 545 16.56 35.44 16.77
C ALA A 545 15.24 34.66 16.73
N VAL A 546 14.57 34.51 17.89
CA VAL A 546 13.34 33.72 18.04
C VAL A 546 12.18 34.41 17.29
N LYS A 547 11.66 33.71 16.28
CA LYS A 547 10.54 34.17 15.43
C LYS A 547 9.26 33.38 15.67
N GLY A 548 9.37 32.15 16.18
CA GLY A 548 8.23 31.32 16.50
C GLY A 548 8.46 30.50 17.76
N LEU A 549 7.43 30.32 18.58
CA LEU A 549 7.51 29.57 19.83
C LEU A 549 6.22 28.78 20.05
N ILE A 550 6.34 27.48 20.35
CA ILE A 550 5.23 26.62 20.76
C ILE A 550 5.52 25.94 22.10
N LEU A 551 4.57 26.07 23.02
CA LEU A 551 4.53 25.37 24.30
C LEU A 551 3.11 24.88 24.57
N ASN A 552 3.00 23.57 24.82
CA ASN A 552 1.78 22.93 25.29
C ASN A 552 2.11 22.28 26.63
N ALA A 553 1.61 22.84 27.72
CA ALA A 553 1.78 22.25 29.04
C ALA A 553 0.66 22.71 29.97
N THR A 554 0.29 21.87 30.92
CA THR A 554 -0.65 22.22 32.00
C THR A 554 0.14 22.60 33.25
N ASP A 555 -0.43 23.44 34.11
CA ASP A 555 0.12 23.83 35.42
C ASP A 555 1.50 24.51 35.39
N VAL A 556 1.90 25.06 34.25
CA VAL A 556 3.13 25.86 34.11
C VAL A 556 2.81 27.35 34.23
N GLN A 557 3.47 28.01 35.19
CA GLN A 557 3.47 29.47 35.32
C GLN A 557 4.76 30.06 34.77
N VAL A 558 4.62 31.05 33.89
CA VAL A 558 5.75 31.78 33.28
C VAL A 558 5.52 33.29 33.44
N ASN A 559 6.60 34.03 33.69
CA ASN A 559 6.54 35.49 33.70
C ASN A 559 6.60 36.01 32.25
N ALA A 560 5.65 36.85 31.83
CA ALA A 560 5.63 37.37 30.45
C ALA A 560 6.83 38.28 30.13
N LYS A 561 7.57 38.77 31.14
CA LYS A 561 8.86 39.45 30.95
C LYS A 561 9.90 38.60 30.21
N ALA A 562 9.77 37.27 30.21
CA ALA A 562 10.64 36.39 29.44
C ALA A 562 10.61 36.67 27.91
N PHE A 563 9.53 37.30 27.41
CA PHE A 563 9.39 37.66 26.00
C PHE A 563 10.03 39.01 25.63
N GLU A 564 10.50 39.80 26.61
CA GLU A 564 10.97 41.18 26.43
C GLU A 564 12.08 41.34 25.37
N LYS A 565 12.95 40.33 25.23
CA LYS A 565 14.05 40.32 24.24
C LYS A 565 13.66 39.70 22.89
N MET A 566 12.51 39.04 22.79
CA MET A 566 12.04 38.31 21.59
C MET A 566 11.23 39.22 20.65
N ASN A 567 11.78 40.37 20.29
CA ASN A 567 11.04 41.41 19.56
C ASN A 567 10.61 41.01 18.13
N ASN A 568 11.21 39.97 17.55
CA ASN A 568 10.86 39.44 16.22
C ASN A 568 9.87 38.27 16.25
N LEU A 569 9.32 37.94 17.42
CA LEU A 569 8.34 36.88 17.56
C LEU A 569 7.07 37.19 16.75
N ARG A 570 6.72 36.28 15.84
CA ARG A 570 5.58 36.41 14.92
C ARG A 570 4.58 35.26 15.03
N LEU A 571 4.99 34.09 15.52
CA LEU A 571 4.13 32.93 15.76
C LEU A 571 4.23 32.52 17.23
N LEU A 572 3.12 32.49 17.95
CA LEU A 572 3.12 32.15 19.37
C LEU A 572 1.99 31.17 19.68
N HIS A 573 2.34 30.04 20.28
CA HIS A 573 1.40 29.01 20.68
C HIS A 573 1.65 28.62 22.14
N LEU A 574 0.72 28.94 23.05
CA LEU A 574 0.85 28.81 24.51
C LEU A 574 -0.36 28.10 25.11
N ASN A 575 -0.61 26.85 24.78
CA ASN A 575 -1.84 26.19 25.24
C ASN A 575 -1.71 25.73 26.70
N TYR A 576 -2.72 26.08 27.48
CA TYR A 576 -2.89 25.77 28.91
C TYR A 576 -1.80 26.37 29.83
N ILE A 577 -1.07 27.36 29.34
CA ILE A 577 -0.04 28.11 30.10
C ILE A 577 -0.65 29.31 30.80
N HIS A 578 -0.21 29.56 32.03
CA HIS A 578 -0.62 30.72 32.82
C HIS A 578 0.49 31.79 32.89
N LEU A 579 0.30 32.91 32.19
CA LEU A 579 1.19 34.07 32.31
C LEU A 579 0.78 34.96 33.49
N THR A 580 1.71 35.22 34.41
CA THR A 580 1.40 35.91 35.68
C THR A 580 1.24 37.42 35.54
N THR A 581 2.21 38.12 34.93
CA THR A 581 2.22 39.59 34.73
C THR A 581 3.09 39.99 33.52
N GLY A 582 2.84 41.17 32.92
CA GLY A 582 3.72 41.78 31.89
C GLY A 582 3.34 41.50 30.44
N TYR A 583 2.03 41.46 30.11
CA TYR A 583 1.52 41.15 28.77
C TYR A 583 2.01 42.12 27.67
N GLU A 584 2.42 43.33 28.05
CA GLU A 584 3.03 44.35 27.18
C GLU A 584 4.39 43.93 26.59
N HIS A 585 5.05 42.92 27.18
CA HIS A 585 6.32 42.40 26.69
C HIS A 585 6.16 41.39 25.53
N ILE A 586 4.95 40.96 25.22
CA ILE A 586 4.69 40.10 24.05
C ILE A 586 4.79 40.96 22.79
N SER A 587 5.54 40.47 21.79
CA SER A 587 5.86 41.25 20.59
C SER A 587 4.62 41.76 19.84
N SER A 588 4.64 43.05 19.47
CA SER A 588 3.63 43.68 18.60
C SER A 588 3.74 43.25 17.12
N ARG A 589 4.74 42.43 16.78
CA ARG A 589 4.90 41.82 15.44
C ARG A 589 4.17 40.49 15.28
N LEU A 590 3.39 40.08 16.28
CA LEU A 590 2.68 38.82 16.28
C LEU A 590 1.64 38.74 15.16
N LEU A 591 1.74 37.70 14.33
CA LEU A 591 0.82 37.41 13.23
C LEU A 591 -0.17 36.31 13.61
N TRP A 592 0.25 35.37 14.46
CA TRP A 592 -0.62 34.31 14.95
C TRP A 592 -0.38 34.05 16.44
N LEU A 593 -1.49 34.03 17.20
CA LEU A 593 -1.56 33.61 18.59
C LEU A 593 -2.54 32.45 18.72
N SER A 594 -2.07 31.31 19.23
CA SER A 594 -2.93 30.24 19.76
C SER A 594 -2.68 30.11 21.25
N TRP A 595 -3.72 30.30 22.04
CA TRP A 595 -3.65 30.24 23.50
C TRP A 595 -4.92 29.57 24.02
N LYS A 596 -4.96 28.25 23.82
CA LYS A 596 -6.08 27.44 24.32
C LYS A 596 -6.08 27.42 25.84
N GLY A 597 -7.27 27.50 26.43
CA GLY A 597 -7.40 27.57 27.90
C GLY A 597 -6.89 28.88 28.48
N PHE A 598 -7.04 30.00 27.77
CA PHE A 598 -6.67 31.32 28.27
C PHE A 598 -7.36 31.61 29.62
N PRO A 599 -6.60 32.01 30.65
CA PRO A 599 -7.07 31.97 32.03
C PRO A 599 -7.96 33.16 32.43
N LEU A 600 -7.89 34.28 31.70
CA LEU A 600 -8.61 35.50 32.07
C LEU A 600 -10.00 35.56 31.41
N ASP A 601 -10.92 36.27 32.07
CA ASP A 601 -12.29 36.50 31.58
C ASP A 601 -12.34 37.51 30.40
N CYS A 602 -11.28 38.30 30.20
CA CYS A 602 -11.10 39.24 29.10
C CYS A 602 -9.62 39.42 28.74
N ILE A 603 -9.33 39.83 27.50
CA ILE A 603 -7.97 40.16 27.05
C ILE A 603 -7.51 41.47 27.73
N PRO A 604 -6.29 41.53 28.30
CA PRO A 604 -5.71 42.75 28.86
C PRO A 604 -5.59 43.89 27.83
N TRP A 605 -5.86 45.13 28.24
CA TRP A 605 -5.83 46.32 27.37
C TRP A 605 -4.42 46.71 26.89
N ASN A 606 -3.38 46.28 27.61
CA ASN A 606 -1.97 46.52 27.30
C ASN A 606 -1.38 45.46 26.34
N PHE A 607 -2.19 44.51 25.86
CA PHE A 607 -1.76 43.50 24.90
C PHE A 607 -1.96 43.98 23.45
N SER A 608 -0.86 44.12 22.70
CA SER A 608 -0.91 44.61 21.31
C SER A 608 -1.35 43.50 20.34
N MET A 609 -2.40 43.76 19.56
CA MET A 609 -2.94 42.86 18.54
C MET A 609 -2.93 43.47 17.13
N GLU A 610 -2.17 44.55 16.90
CA GLU A 610 -2.27 45.38 15.68
C GLU A 610 -1.95 44.63 14.38
N LYS A 611 -1.02 43.68 14.41
CA LYS A 611 -0.60 42.89 13.23
C LYS A 611 -1.19 41.48 13.20
N LEU A 612 -2.04 41.15 14.16
CA LEU A 612 -2.51 39.79 14.36
C LEU A 612 -3.48 39.39 13.26
N VAL A 613 -3.13 38.34 12.51
CA VAL A 613 -3.96 37.78 11.45
C VAL A 613 -4.91 36.74 12.05
N ALA A 614 -4.42 35.92 12.97
CA ALA A 614 -5.18 34.83 13.57
C ALA A 614 -5.08 34.80 15.10
N LEU A 615 -6.23 34.63 15.75
CA LEU A 615 -6.35 34.48 17.19
C LEU A 615 -7.18 33.24 17.55
N ASP A 616 -6.55 32.26 18.18
CA ASP A 616 -7.21 31.09 18.75
C ASP A 616 -7.19 31.15 20.27
N LEU A 617 -8.38 31.33 20.86
CA LEU A 617 -8.60 31.33 22.30
C LEU A 617 -9.61 30.23 22.68
N SER A 618 -9.59 29.11 21.98
CA SER A 618 -10.49 27.99 22.26
C SER A 618 -10.33 27.46 23.69
N TYR A 619 -11.36 26.84 24.25
CA TYR A 619 -11.40 26.30 25.63
C TYR A 619 -11.21 27.33 26.75
N SER A 620 -11.37 28.63 26.46
CA SER A 620 -11.11 29.70 27.41
C SER A 620 -12.33 30.07 28.26
N ARG A 621 -12.09 30.77 29.37
CA ARG A 621 -13.15 31.28 30.26
C ARG A 621 -13.66 32.67 29.88
N LEU A 622 -13.41 33.06 28.63
CA LEU A 622 -13.68 34.40 28.14
C LEU A 622 -15.17 34.73 28.19
N LYS A 623 -15.47 35.90 28.75
CA LYS A 623 -16.79 36.54 28.68
C LYS A 623 -16.83 37.57 27.56
N LYS A 624 -15.67 38.16 27.21
CA LYS A 624 -15.51 39.33 26.32
C LYS A 624 -14.14 39.29 25.61
N VAL A 625 -14.08 39.55 24.29
CA VAL A 625 -12.86 39.44 23.44
C VAL A 625 -12.84 40.51 22.34
N TRP A 626 -11.87 41.45 22.27
CA TRP A 626 -11.84 42.48 21.20
C TRP A 626 -10.47 43.06 20.80
N ASN A 627 -10.09 42.87 19.53
CA ASN A 627 -9.87 43.88 18.46
C ASN A 627 -9.51 43.14 17.14
N GLY A 628 -9.55 43.85 15.99
CA GLY A 628 -9.65 43.36 14.59
C GLY A 628 -8.64 42.35 14.05
N ASN A 629 -8.98 41.05 14.13
CA ASN A 629 -8.24 39.94 13.52
C ASN A 629 -8.99 39.34 12.31
N MET A 630 -8.27 38.68 11.40
CA MET A 630 -8.84 38.06 10.20
C MET A 630 -9.43 36.66 10.46
N PHE A 631 -8.85 35.91 11.40
CA PHE A 631 -9.36 34.64 11.91
C PHE A 631 -9.57 34.71 13.42
N LEU A 632 -10.76 34.31 13.90
CA LEU A 632 -11.09 34.28 15.31
C LEU A 632 -11.70 32.93 15.71
N TYR A 633 -10.97 32.17 16.53
CA TYR A 633 -11.40 30.88 17.05
C TYR A 633 -11.69 30.98 18.54
N LEU A 634 -12.93 30.72 18.90
CA LEU A 634 -13.47 30.77 20.26
C LEU A 634 -14.22 29.48 20.62
N SER A 635 -13.86 28.36 19.97
CA SER A 635 -14.56 27.09 20.17
C SER A 635 -14.39 26.59 21.60
N HIS A 636 -15.38 25.90 22.16
CA HIS A 636 -15.42 25.42 23.55
C HIS A 636 -15.31 26.54 24.62
N CYS A 637 -15.55 27.81 24.29
CA CYS A 637 -15.71 28.88 25.28
C CYS A 637 -17.07 28.77 25.99
N HIS A 638 -17.20 27.80 26.90
CA HIS A 638 -18.48 27.43 27.52
C HIS A 638 -19.14 28.52 28.37
N TYR A 639 -18.42 29.59 28.72
CA TYR A 639 -18.92 30.72 29.52
C TYR A 639 -19.32 31.94 28.68
N LEU A 640 -19.07 31.92 27.37
CA LEU A 640 -19.47 32.98 26.46
C LEU A 640 -21.00 32.99 26.34
N THR A 641 -21.64 34.09 26.76
CA THR A 641 -23.11 34.18 26.81
C THR A 641 -23.71 34.97 25.64
N ARG A 642 -22.97 35.95 25.12
CA ARG A 642 -23.36 36.79 23.97
C ARG A 642 -22.13 37.10 23.14
N THR A 643 -22.30 37.22 21.83
CA THR A 643 -21.26 37.81 20.98
C THR A 643 -21.25 39.33 21.16
N PRO A 644 -20.15 40.00 20.81
CA PRO A 644 -20.05 41.45 20.93
C PRO A 644 -20.47 42.22 19.67
N ASP A 645 -20.31 43.55 19.72
CA ASP A 645 -20.37 44.40 18.53
C ASP A 645 -19.23 44.08 17.54
N PHE A 646 -19.61 43.69 16.32
CA PHE A 646 -18.74 43.35 15.19
C PHE A 646 -18.44 44.54 14.28
N SER A 647 -18.97 45.74 14.57
CA SER A 647 -18.83 46.93 13.71
C SER A 647 -17.36 47.30 13.39
N GLY A 648 -16.44 47.04 14.32
CA GLY A 648 -14.99 47.26 14.16
C GLY A 648 -14.21 46.12 13.50
N LEU A 649 -14.84 44.97 13.17
CA LEU A 649 -14.17 43.75 12.73
C LEU A 649 -14.36 43.49 11.22
N SER A 650 -14.36 44.54 10.40
CA SER A 650 -14.66 44.45 8.95
C SER A 650 -13.69 43.60 8.12
N SER A 651 -12.51 43.26 8.66
CA SER A 651 -11.52 42.36 8.05
C SER A 651 -11.76 40.88 8.35
N LEU A 652 -12.67 40.52 9.28
CA LEU A 652 -12.87 39.15 9.71
C LEU A 652 -13.39 38.26 8.57
N GLU A 653 -12.70 37.14 8.38
CA GLU A 653 -12.91 36.17 7.29
C GLU A 653 -13.39 34.82 7.83
N GLU A 654 -13.03 34.45 9.06
CA GLU A 654 -13.49 33.22 9.69
C GLU A 654 -13.74 33.40 11.19
N LEU A 655 -14.90 32.93 11.64
CA LEU A 655 -15.36 32.97 13.02
C LEU A 655 -15.89 31.59 13.45
N LEU A 656 -15.19 30.92 14.36
CA LEU A 656 -15.64 29.64 14.93
C LEU A 656 -16.00 29.77 16.41
N LEU A 657 -17.26 29.49 16.72
CA LEU A 657 -17.89 29.51 18.04
C LEU A 657 -18.43 28.11 18.40
N ASN A 658 -17.86 27.04 17.85
CA ASN A 658 -18.35 25.68 18.07
C ASN A 658 -18.30 25.31 19.56
N ASP A 659 -19.27 24.54 20.04
CA ASP A 659 -19.42 24.09 21.43
C ASP A 659 -19.47 25.24 22.47
N CYS A 660 -19.87 26.45 22.08
CA CYS A 660 -20.16 27.55 23.02
C CYS A 660 -21.52 27.35 23.70
N LYS A 661 -21.60 26.38 24.61
CA LYS A 661 -22.84 25.89 25.24
C LYS A 661 -23.65 26.96 26.00
N SER A 662 -23.04 28.07 26.44
CA SER A 662 -23.77 29.15 27.11
C SER A 662 -24.19 30.30 26.20
N LEU A 663 -23.84 30.25 24.91
CA LEU A 663 -24.16 31.31 23.96
C LEU A 663 -25.68 31.36 23.72
N VAL A 664 -26.29 32.51 24.00
CA VAL A 664 -27.76 32.70 23.92
C VAL A 664 -28.17 33.43 22.66
N GLU A 665 -27.42 34.45 22.26
CA GLU A 665 -27.69 35.30 21.09
C GLU A 665 -26.40 35.76 20.42
N VAL A 666 -26.51 35.97 19.10
CA VAL A 666 -25.50 36.63 18.26
C VAL A 666 -25.95 38.06 17.99
N ASP A 667 -25.03 39.00 18.14
CA ASP A 667 -25.25 40.44 17.98
C ASP A 667 -25.62 40.81 16.52
N GLU A 668 -26.55 41.74 16.35
CA GLU A 668 -27.08 42.16 15.04
C GLU A 668 -26.02 42.85 14.15
N SER A 669 -24.94 43.37 14.75
CA SER A 669 -23.79 43.96 14.07
C SER A 669 -23.01 42.97 13.21
N ILE A 670 -23.28 41.64 13.29
CA ILE A 670 -22.64 40.63 12.44
C ILE A 670 -22.79 40.96 10.94
N ARG A 671 -23.85 41.71 10.57
CA ARG A 671 -24.09 42.28 9.24
C ARG A 671 -22.92 43.11 8.68
N CYS A 672 -22.07 43.66 9.55
CA CYS A 672 -20.94 44.50 9.17
C CYS A 672 -19.75 43.68 8.63
N LEU A 673 -19.75 42.35 8.85
CA LEU A 673 -18.68 41.44 8.47
C LEU A 673 -18.72 41.06 6.98
N ASN A 674 -18.57 42.05 6.11
CA ASN A 674 -18.71 41.87 4.66
C ASN A 674 -17.68 40.92 4.02
N LYS A 675 -16.59 40.59 4.72
CA LYS A 675 -15.54 39.65 4.27
C LYS A 675 -15.65 38.25 4.88
N LEU A 676 -16.61 38.01 5.78
CA LEU A 676 -16.75 36.72 6.46
C LEU A 676 -17.04 35.62 5.45
N LEU A 677 -16.16 34.62 5.37
CA LEU A 677 -16.25 33.43 4.54
C LEU A 677 -16.79 32.24 5.34
N VAL A 678 -16.36 32.08 6.59
CA VAL A 678 -16.70 30.91 7.42
C VAL A 678 -17.32 31.35 8.75
N LEU A 679 -18.49 30.79 9.08
CA LEU A 679 -19.15 30.96 10.37
C LEU A 679 -19.54 29.59 10.94
N GLY A 680 -18.89 29.17 12.03
CA GLY A 680 -19.22 27.93 12.74
C GLY A 680 -19.82 28.23 14.12
N MET A 681 -20.97 27.64 14.42
CA MET A 681 -21.64 27.69 15.72
C MET A 681 -22.19 26.30 16.09
N LYS A 682 -21.50 25.24 15.70
CA LYS A 682 -21.90 23.86 15.99
C LYS A 682 -22.09 23.65 17.50
N ASN A 683 -23.08 22.87 17.92
CA ASN A 683 -23.38 22.50 19.30
C ASN A 683 -23.57 23.69 20.28
N CYS A 684 -24.00 24.86 19.78
CA CYS A 684 -24.40 25.98 20.63
C CYS A 684 -25.81 25.75 21.21
N THR A 685 -25.92 24.82 22.14
CA THR A 685 -27.21 24.28 22.62
C THR A 685 -28.15 25.29 23.28
N LYS A 686 -27.67 26.40 23.84
CA LYS A 686 -28.51 27.48 24.42
C LYS A 686 -28.86 28.60 23.44
N LEU A 687 -28.39 28.54 22.19
CA LEU A 687 -28.62 29.58 21.20
C LEU A 687 -30.11 29.64 20.83
N ARG A 688 -30.75 30.78 21.07
CA ARG A 688 -32.20 30.99 20.86
C ARG A 688 -32.52 31.92 19.71
N LYS A 689 -31.64 32.86 19.39
CA LYS A 689 -31.86 33.88 18.35
C LYS A 689 -30.65 33.99 17.44
N LEU A 690 -30.89 33.84 16.13
CA LEU A 690 -29.94 34.23 15.09
C LEU A 690 -30.44 35.48 14.37
N PRO A 691 -29.60 36.51 14.19
CA PRO A 691 -29.97 37.69 13.42
C PRO A 691 -30.17 37.31 11.94
N SER A 692 -31.28 37.74 11.34
CA SER A 692 -31.61 37.41 9.93
C SER A 692 -30.61 37.99 8.93
N SER A 693 -29.80 38.95 9.38
CA SER A 693 -28.73 39.56 8.61
C SER A 693 -27.56 38.61 8.27
N ILE A 694 -27.42 37.46 8.93
CA ILE A 694 -26.42 36.43 8.58
C ILE A 694 -26.58 35.97 7.13
N PHE A 695 -27.83 35.80 6.68
CA PHE A 695 -28.15 35.40 5.30
C PHE A 695 -28.05 36.56 4.29
N MET A 696 -27.64 37.75 4.75
CA MET A 696 -27.35 38.92 3.90
C MET A 696 -25.85 39.17 3.74
N LEU A 697 -24.99 38.34 4.35
CA LEU A 697 -23.54 38.44 4.24
C LEU A 697 -23.08 38.12 2.81
N LYS A 698 -22.45 39.09 2.15
CA LYS A 698 -22.09 39.03 0.73
C LYS A 698 -20.98 38.01 0.39
N SER A 699 -20.18 37.63 1.38
CA SER A 699 -18.99 36.78 1.19
C SER A 699 -19.10 35.40 1.83
N LEU A 700 -20.15 35.11 2.59
CA LEU A 700 -20.24 33.88 3.37
C LEU A 700 -20.29 32.66 2.45
N GLU A 701 -19.32 31.75 2.62
CA GLU A 701 -19.17 30.51 1.86
C GLU A 701 -19.53 29.28 2.71
N HIS A 702 -19.23 29.28 4.01
CA HIS A 702 -19.46 28.14 4.91
C HIS A 702 -20.25 28.58 6.15
N LEU A 703 -21.36 27.90 6.42
CA LEU A 703 -22.17 28.08 7.62
C LEU A 703 -22.48 26.72 8.26
N ASP A 704 -22.02 26.52 9.50
CA ASP A 704 -22.35 25.34 10.31
C ASP A 704 -23.07 25.77 11.59
N ILE A 705 -24.33 25.35 11.72
CA ILE A 705 -25.17 25.58 12.90
C ILE A 705 -25.77 24.27 13.42
N SER A 706 -25.07 23.17 13.16
CA SER A 706 -25.45 21.82 13.61
C SER A 706 -25.52 21.72 15.13
N GLY A 707 -26.41 20.91 15.68
CA GLY A 707 -26.55 20.68 17.13
C GLY A 707 -27.08 21.89 17.95
N CYS A 708 -27.61 22.93 17.31
CA CYS A 708 -28.22 24.09 17.96
C CYS A 708 -29.67 23.84 18.39
N SER A 709 -29.90 22.90 19.30
CA SER A 709 -31.23 22.36 19.63
C SER A 709 -32.31 23.37 20.05
N ASN A 710 -31.97 24.51 20.67
CA ASN A 710 -32.95 25.52 21.13
C ASN A 710 -33.34 26.57 20.07
N LEU A 711 -32.80 26.48 18.86
CA LEU A 711 -33.05 27.45 17.79
C LEU A 711 -34.35 27.13 17.01
N GLY A 712 -34.93 25.94 17.23
CA GLY A 712 -35.88 25.17 16.39
C GLY A 712 -37.21 25.79 15.96
N ASN A 713 -37.51 27.06 16.26
CA ASN A 713 -38.78 27.70 15.87
C ASN A 713 -38.65 29.08 15.19
N LEU A 714 -37.43 29.61 15.03
CA LEU A 714 -37.23 31.04 14.75
C LEU A 714 -36.47 31.38 13.45
N VAL A 715 -35.95 30.39 12.72
CA VAL A 715 -35.15 30.67 11.52
C VAL A 715 -36.04 30.60 10.27
N VAL A 716 -36.33 31.76 9.69
CA VAL A 716 -36.82 31.88 8.31
C VAL A 716 -35.66 32.43 7.49
N PHE A 717 -35.22 31.70 6.47
CA PHE A 717 -34.17 32.16 5.57
C PHE A 717 -34.70 33.34 4.74
N LYS A 718 -34.38 34.56 5.17
CA LYS A 718 -34.74 35.80 4.48
C LYS A 718 -33.48 36.43 3.91
N GLY A 719 -33.05 35.95 2.75
CA GLY A 719 -31.90 36.54 2.08
C GLY A 719 -31.39 35.66 0.94
N PRO A 720 -30.83 36.28 -0.10
CA PRO A 720 -30.17 35.55 -1.19
C PRO A 720 -28.81 35.00 -0.76
N LEU A 721 -28.63 33.67 -0.83
CA LEU A 721 -27.41 32.94 -0.47
C LEU A 721 -26.35 32.99 -1.59
N TYR A 722 -25.97 34.19 -2.05
CA TYR A 722 -25.26 34.38 -3.33
C TYR A 722 -23.91 33.67 -3.46
N LYS A 723 -23.20 33.40 -2.36
CA LYS A 723 -21.86 32.74 -2.36
C LYS A 723 -21.76 31.51 -1.47
N LEU A 724 -22.85 31.12 -0.81
CA LEU A 724 -22.80 30.02 0.14
C LEU A 724 -22.51 28.70 -0.58
N ARG A 725 -21.46 28.01 -0.16
CA ARG A 725 -20.97 26.73 -0.71
C ARG A 725 -21.29 25.56 0.20
N CYS A 726 -21.17 25.73 1.51
CA CYS A 726 -21.47 24.68 2.49
C CYS A 726 -22.48 25.20 3.51
N LEU A 727 -23.51 24.41 3.75
CA LEU A 727 -24.54 24.71 4.72
C LEU A 727 -24.87 23.45 5.54
N PHE A 728 -24.62 23.48 6.84
CA PHE A 728 -24.80 22.32 7.71
C PHE A 728 -25.80 22.59 8.83
N PHE A 729 -26.85 21.76 8.84
CA PHE A 729 -27.80 21.60 9.94
C PHE A 729 -27.82 20.11 10.28
N SER A 730 -27.41 19.73 11.48
CA SER A 730 -27.62 18.37 11.96
C SER A 730 -28.27 18.34 13.34
N SER A 731 -29.09 17.32 13.60
CA SER A 731 -29.48 16.92 14.96
C SER A 731 -30.38 17.92 15.74
N TRP A 732 -31.39 18.51 15.09
CA TRP A 732 -32.46 19.30 15.74
C TRP A 732 -33.69 19.41 14.83
N THR A 733 -34.88 19.57 15.42
CA THR A 733 -36.15 19.64 14.67
C THR A 733 -36.23 20.91 13.82
N LEU A 734 -36.09 20.77 12.50
CA LEU A 734 -36.37 21.86 11.56
C LEU A 734 -37.89 22.01 11.40
N SER A 735 -38.41 23.22 11.58
CA SER A 735 -39.84 23.48 11.31
C SER A 735 -40.14 23.31 9.80
N PRO A 736 -41.32 22.80 9.41
CA PRO A 736 -41.70 22.67 7.98
C PRO A 736 -41.55 23.99 7.21
N LYS A 737 -41.87 25.14 7.85
CA LYS A 737 -41.69 26.47 7.27
C LYS A 737 -40.22 26.83 6.97
N ALA A 738 -39.27 26.32 7.76
CA ALA A 738 -37.85 26.52 7.53
C ALA A 738 -37.39 25.73 6.30
N VAL A 739 -37.85 24.48 6.17
CA VAL A 739 -37.61 23.60 5.01
C VAL A 739 -38.18 24.22 3.74
N ASP A 740 -39.43 24.70 3.79
CA ASP A 740 -40.05 25.40 2.66
C ASP A 740 -39.26 26.67 2.31
N SER A 741 -38.75 27.42 3.30
CA SER A 741 -37.97 28.65 3.04
C SER A 741 -36.59 28.41 2.43
N ILE A 742 -36.04 27.19 2.52
CA ILE A 742 -34.84 26.78 1.78
C ILE A 742 -35.14 26.66 0.29
N GLY A 743 -36.35 26.19 -0.07
CA GLY A 743 -36.83 26.07 -1.45
C GLY A 743 -37.45 27.36 -2.02
N LEU A 744 -38.04 28.21 -1.17
CA LEU A 744 -38.80 29.40 -1.56
C LEU A 744 -37.96 30.67 -1.77
N SER A 745 -36.89 30.57 -2.55
CA SER A 745 -36.45 31.76 -3.27
C SER A 745 -37.52 32.04 -4.33
N ARG A 746 -38.33 33.08 -4.13
CA ARG A 746 -39.42 33.51 -5.04
C ARG A 746 -38.92 34.05 -6.40
N SER A 747 -37.78 33.57 -6.87
CA SER A 747 -37.14 33.92 -8.13
C SER A 747 -36.42 32.67 -8.66
N PRO A 748 -36.92 32.02 -9.72
CA PRO A 748 -36.28 30.86 -10.36
C PRO A 748 -34.91 31.13 -11.00
N VAL A 749 -34.33 32.33 -10.85
CA VAL A 749 -33.23 32.79 -11.72
C VAL A 749 -31.91 33.11 -10.98
N GLN A 750 -31.85 33.28 -9.64
CA GLN A 750 -30.62 33.81 -9.03
C GLN A 750 -30.18 33.28 -7.64
N ALA A 751 -30.88 32.35 -6.99
CA ALA A 751 -30.67 32.13 -5.54
C ALA A 751 -29.77 30.97 -5.06
N SER A 752 -29.18 30.11 -5.90
CA SER A 752 -28.33 29.01 -5.38
C SER A 752 -27.28 28.47 -6.37
N SER A 753 -26.66 29.34 -7.17
CA SER A 753 -25.64 28.91 -8.15
C SER A 753 -24.32 28.43 -7.55
N CYS A 754 -24.12 28.51 -6.22
CA CYS A 754 -22.83 28.21 -5.59
C CYS A 754 -22.85 27.11 -4.51
N LEU A 755 -24.03 26.65 -4.04
CA LEU A 755 -24.11 25.69 -2.94
C LEU A 755 -23.66 24.30 -3.41
N LYS A 756 -22.55 23.81 -2.84
CA LYS A 756 -21.93 22.52 -3.17
C LYS A 756 -22.24 21.44 -2.15
N GLU A 757 -22.36 21.78 -0.88
CA GLU A 757 -22.58 20.81 0.20
C GLU A 757 -23.74 21.25 1.08
N PHE A 758 -24.68 20.34 1.28
CA PHE A 758 -25.84 20.57 2.12
C PHE A 758 -26.06 19.38 3.04
N ASN A 759 -25.93 19.59 4.34
CA ASN A 759 -26.18 18.58 5.37
C ASN A 759 -27.45 18.92 6.14
N LEU A 760 -28.38 17.97 6.18
CA LEU A 760 -29.68 17.99 6.85
C LEU A 760 -29.91 16.70 7.66
N ASP A 761 -28.84 16.01 8.07
CA ASP A 761 -28.90 14.78 8.85
C ASP A 761 -29.62 14.97 10.21
N GLY A 762 -30.38 13.98 10.65
CA GLY A 762 -30.97 14.01 12.00
C GLY A 762 -31.94 15.16 12.24
N CYS A 763 -32.53 15.73 11.19
CA CYS A 763 -33.38 16.93 11.27
C CYS A 763 -34.87 16.63 11.45
N HIS A 764 -35.23 15.34 11.57
CA HIS A 764 -36.61 14.83 11.69
C HIS A 764 -37.53 15.23 10.52
N LEU A 765 -36.98 15.40 9.33
CA LEU A 765 -37.71 15.79 8.13
C LEU A 765 -38.66 14.67 7.69
N SER A 766 -39.94 14.97 7.49
CA SER A 766 -40.93 14.01 6.96
C SER A 766 -41.14 14.13 5.45
N TYR A 767 -40.76 15.25 4.83
CA TYR A 767 -40.80 15.47 3.39
C TYR A 767 -39.70 16.44 2.94
N LEU A 768 -39.45 16.48 1.64
CA LEU A 768 -38.62 17.49 0.98
C LEU A 768 -39.44 18.21 -0.10
N PRO A 769 -39.27 19.54 -0.27
CA PRO A 769 -39.96 20.32 -1.30
C PRO A 769 -39.38 20.04 -2.70
N GLU A 770 -40.21 20.18 -3.75
CA GLU A 770 -39.77 20.02 -5.16
C GLU A 770 -38.66 21.00 -5.54
N GLU A 771 -38.68 22.18 -4.92
CA GLU A 771 -37.71 23.25 -5.11
C GLU A 771 -36.28 22.87 -4.67
N ILE A 772 -36.08 21.75 -3.97
CA ILE A 772 -34.72 21.21 -3.71
C ILE A 772 -33.95 21.01 -5.02
N GLY A 773 -34.66 20.72 -6.11
CA GLY A 773 -34.08 20.59 -7.46
C GLY A 773 -33.48 21.87 -8.04
N ASN A 774 -33.77 23.03 -7.44
CA ASN A 774 -33.17 24.30 -7.86
C ASN A 774 -31.70 24.44 -7.43
N LEU A 775 -31.21 23.58 -6.54
CA LEU A 775 -29.84 23.60 -6.01
C LEU A 775 -28.85 22.90 -6.97
N ILE A 776 -28.89 23.25 -8.26
CA ILE A 776 -28.21 22.57 -9.37
C ILE A 776 -26.68 22.43 -9.24
N SER A 777 -26.05 23.22 -8.36
CA SER A 777 -24.60 23.19 -8.11
C SER A 777 -24.16 22.26 -6.98
N ILE A 778 -25.11 21.61 -6.29
CA ILE A 778 -24.82 20.69 -5.18
C ILE A 778 -24.04 19.48 -5.68
N GLN A 779 -23.01 19.13 -4.92
CA GLN A 779 -22.15 17.96 -5.07
C GLN A 779 -22.36 16.94 -3.94
N THR A 780 -22.70 17.39 -2.73
CA THR A 780 -22.97 16.53 -1.59
C THR A 780 -24.29 16.91 -0.92
N LEU A 781 -25.21 15.95 -0.82
CA LEU A 781 -26.48 16.09 -0.11
C LEU A 781 -26.58 14.98 0.94
N ASP A 782 -26.57 15.37 2.21
CA ASP A 782 -26.74 14.45 3.35
C ASP A 782 -28.11 14.63 3.97
N LEU A 783 -28.93 13.58 3.90
CA LEU A 783 -30.31 13.50 4.38
C LEU A 783 -30.49 12.28 5.30
N ALA A 784 -29.39 11.71 5.82
CA ALA A 784 -29.44 10.55 6.70
C ALA A 784 -30.23 10.83 8.00
N GLU A 785 -30.68 9.77 8.68
CA GLU A 785 -31.35 9.84 9.98
C GLU A 785 -32.57 10.78 10.00
N ASN A 786 -33.39 10.76 8.94
CA ASN A 786 -34.63 11.53 8.84
C ASN A 786 -35.86 10.62 8.76
N ASN A 787 -37.06 11.21 8.63
CA ASN A 787 -38.32 10.49 8.55
C ASN A 787 -38.90 10.49 7.12
N LEU A 788 -38.06 10.60 6.08
CA LEU A 788 -38.52 10.74 4.70
C LEU A 788 -39.14 9.43 4.19
N SER A 789 -40.39 9.48 3.73
CA SER A 789 -41.06 8.31 3.12
C SER A 789 -40.89 8.22 1.60
N THR A 790 -40.61 9.37 0.97
CA THR A 790 -40.48 9.56 -0.49
C THR A 790 -39.54 10.72 -0.77
N LEU A 791 -38.95 10.74 -1.96
CA LEU A 791 -38.18 11.88 -2.48
C LEU A 791 -38.98 12.62 -3.56
N PRO A 792 -38.87 13.95 -3.67
CA PRO A 792 -39.47 14.73 -4.74
C PRO A 792 -38.78 14.44 -6.08
N ASP A 793 -39.51 14.58 -7.20
CA ASP A 793 -38.94 14.35 -8.53
C ASP A 793 -37.85 15.38 -8.86
N GLY A 794 -37.95 16.60 -8.31
CA GLY A 794 -36.97 17.67 -8.44
C GLY A 794 -35.55 17.27 -7.99
N ILE A 795 -35.38 16.26 -7.12
CA ILE A 795 -34.05 15.79 -6.72
C ILE A 795 -33.22 15.29 -7.93
N CYS A 796 -33.89 14.83 -8.98
CA CYS A 796 -33.26 14.34 -10.20
C CYS A 796 -32.63 15.46 -11.06
N ASN A 797 -32.90 16.73 -10.75
CA ASN A 797 -32.30 17.89 -11.43
C ASN A 797 -30.88 18.22 -10.95
N LEU A 798 -30.40 17.58 -9.88
CA LEU A 798 -29.10 17.83 -9.26
C LEU A 798 -27.95 17.15 -10.03
N THR A 799 -27.75 17.49 -11.30
CA THR A 799 -26.81 16.79 -12.20
C THR A 799 -25.34 16.85 -11.79
N CYS A 800 -24.95 17.81 -10.93
CA CYS A 800 -23.61 17.92 -10.34
C CYS A 800 -23.41 17.07 -9.07
N LEU A 801 -24.46 16.38 -8.59
CA LEU A 801 -24.43 15.64 -7.33
C LEU A 801 -23.49 14.45 -7.44
N LYS A 802 -22.52 14.39 -6.52
CA LYS A 802 -21.52 13.33 -6.38
C LYS A 802 -21.82 12.37 -5.23
N ARG A 803 -22.44 12.86 -4.16
CA ARG A 803 -22.74 12.07 -2.96
C ARG A 803 -24.16 12.34 -2.49
N LEU A 804 -24.97 11.28 -2.40
CA LEU A 804 -26.32 11.32 -1.85
C LEU A 804 -26.41 10.30 -0.72
N ARG A 805 -26.65 10.78 0.50
CA ARG A 805 -26.86 9.93 1.68
C ARG A 805 -28.29 10.06 2.17
N LEU A 806 -28.95 8.91 2.28
CA LEU A 806 -30.35 8.74 2.66
C LEU A 806 -30.51 7.58 3.66
N GLU A 807 -29.42 7.16 4.29
CA GLU A 807 -29.44 6.06 5.27
C GLU A 807 -30.37 6.39 6.44
N ASP A 808 -30.96 5.36 7.06
CA ASP A 808 -31.83 5.52 8.23
C ASP A 808 -33.01 6.49 7.94
N ASN A 809 -33.82 6.13 6.94
CA ASN A 809 -35.04 6.83 6.55
C ASN A 809 -36.19 5.82 6.30
N ASN A 810 -37.34 6.30 5.85
CA ASN A 810 -38.51 5.46 5.52
C ASN A 810 -38.78 5.39 3.99
N VAL A 811 -37.76 5.62 3.15
CA VAL A 811 -37.94 5.73 1.70
C VAL A 811 -38.40 4.40 1.12
N SER A 812 -39.57 4.41 0.50
CA SER A 812 -40.20 3.20 -0.07
C SER A 812 -39.89 2.98 -1.55
N ARG A 813 -39.58 4.06 -2.27
CA ARG A 813 -39.24 4.07 -3.70
C ARG A 813 -38.34 5.26 -4.04
N LEU A 814 -37.48 5.08 -5.03
CA LEU A 814 -36.73 6.16 -5.66
C LEU A 814 -37.52 6.77 -6.83
N PRO A 815 -37.35 8.06 -7.14
CA PRO A 815 -37.92 8.68 -8.32
C PRO A 815 -37.34 8.04 -9.59
N TRP A 816 -38.18 7.86 -10.62
CA TRP A 816 -37.78 7.20 -11.87
C TRP A 816 -36.63 7.93 -12.58
N GLY A 817 -36.50 9.25 -12.38
CA GLY A 817 -35.46 10.09 -12.94
C GLY A 817 -34.09 10.01 -12.26
N ILE A 818 -33.89 9.13 -11.26
CA ILE A 818 -32.64 9.08 -10.47
C ILE A 818 -31.39 8.88 -11.33
N GLY A 819 -31.51 8.17 -12.45
CA GLY A 819 -30.44 8.00 -13.44
C GLY A 819 -29.94 9.29 -14.12
N GLY A 820 -30.63 10.42 -13.92
CA GLY A 820 -30.18 11.75 -14.37
C GLY A 820 -29.02 12.32 -13.56
N LEU A 821 -28.70 11.74 -12.39
CA LEU A 821 -27.59 12.15 -11.53
C LEU A 821 -26.24 11.61 -12.03
N THR A 822 -25.88 11.90 -13.28
CA THR A 822 -24.75 11.27 -13.99
C THR A 822 -23.38 11.47 -13.33
N SER A 823 -23.22 12.48 -12.46
CA SER A 823 -22.00 12.74 -11.69
C SER A 823 -21.90 11.97 -10.37
N LEU A 824 -22.92 11.17 -10.01
CA LEU A 824 -23.02 10.53 -8.70
C LEU A 824 -21.94 9.45 -8.54
N GLU A 825 -21.14 9.57 -7.48
CA GLU A 825 -20.06 8.65 -7.11
C GLU A 825 -20.45 7.76 -5.92
N ILE A 826 -21.26 8.27 -4.99
CA ILE A 826 -21.72 7.54 -3.80
C ILE A 826 -23.22 7.71 -3.64
N LEU A 827 -23.93 6.58 -3.54
CA LEU A 827 -25.34 6.52 -3.22
C LEU A 827 -25.56 5.59 -2.03
N ASN A 828 -25.89 6.17 -0.87
CA ASN A 828 -26.22 5.41 0.33
C ASN A 828 -27.72 5.49 0.63
N LEU A 829 -28.36 4.34 0.56
CA LEU A 829 -29.79 4.07 0.75
C LEU A 829 -30.02 3.03 1.85
N GLY A 830 -29.01 2.78 2.71
CA GLY A 830 -29.09 1.78 3.76
C GLY A 830 -30.28 2.00 4.72
N ARG A 831 -30.80 0.94 5.34
CA ARG A 831 -31.85 1.02 6.38
C ARG A 831 -33.06 1.87 5.94
N ASN A 832 -33.69 1.45 4.85
CA ASN A 832 -34.89 2.07 4.27
C ASN A 832 -35.97 1.00 4.00
N SER A 833 -37.03 1.35 3.27
CA SER A 833 -38.12 0.45 2.91
C SER A 833 -38.21 0.17 1.40
N LEU A 834 -37.10 0.27 0.66
CA LEU A 834 -37.07 0.08 -0.79
C LEU A 834 -37.41 -1.36 -1.18
N CYS A 835 -38.35 -1.53 -2.11
CA CYS A 835 -38.75 -2.85 -2.62
C CYS A 835 -38.08 -3.22 -3.96
N THR A 836 -37.72 -2.21 -4.75
CA THR A 836 -37.01 -2.33 -6.03
C THR A 836 -36.12 -1.09 -6.26
N LEU A 837 -35.17 -1.20 -7.17
CA LEU A 837 -34.44 -0.06 -7.75
C LEU A 837 -34.94 0.17 -9.19
N PRO A 838 -35.05 1.41 -9.67
CA PRO A 838 -35.45 1.69 -11.04
C PRO A 838 -34.34 1.31 -12.04
N ASP A 839 -34.70 0.82 -13.22
CA ASP A 839 -33.75 0.45 -14.30
C ASP A 839 -32.84 1.62 -14.72
N THR A 840 -33.31 2.86 -14.53
CA THR A 840 -32.51 4.07 -14.79
C THR A 840 -31.26 4.18 -13.91
N ILE A 841 -31.13 3.39 -12.84
CA ILE A 841 -29.93 3.33 -12.00
C ILE A 841 -28.67 3.00 -12.82
N GLY A 842 -28.78 2.19 -13.87
CA GLY A 842 -27.65 1.82 -14.73
C GLY A 842 -27.04 2.99 -15.51
N LYS A 843 -27.68 4.17 -15.51
CA LYS A 843 -27.16 5.39 -16.15
C LYS A 843 -26.17 6.17 -15.28
N LEU A 844 -25.93 5.73 -14.05
CA LEU A 844 -25.01 6.38 -13.11
C LEU A 844 -23.56 5.93 -13.34
N TYR A 845 -23.00 6.24 -14.52
CA TYR A 845 -21.69 5.71 -14.97
C TYR A 845 -20.50 6.07 -14.05
N CYS A 846 -20.62 7.11 -13.23
CA CYS A 846 -19.60 7.54 -12.26
C CYS A 846 -19.74 6.88 -10.89
N LEU A 847 -20.78 6.06 -10.65
CA LEU A 847 -21.09 5.50 -9.34
C LEU A 847 -20.03 4.47 -8.96
N LYS A 848 -19.40 4.69 -7.79
CA LYS A 848 -18.36 3.84 -7.22
C LYS A 848 -18.91 3.01 -6.06
N ASP A 849 -19.72 3.62 -5.22
CA ASP A 849 -20.27 2.98 -4.03
C ASP A 849 -21.79 3.04 -4.04
N LEU A 850 -22.42 1.87 -4.06
CA LEU A 850 -23.86 1.69 -3.94
C LEU A 850 -24.17 0.88 -2.69
N LEU A 851 -24.70 1.55 -1.66
CA LEU A 851 -25.03 0.96 -0.37
C LEU A 851 -26.55 0.89 -0.23
N VAL A 852 -27.14 -0.29 -0.30
CA VAL A 852 -28.59 -0.51 -0.25
C VAL A 852 -28.95 -1.60 0.77
N GLY A 853 -28.11 -1.77 1.79
CA GLY A 853 -28.31 -2.75 2.86
C GLY A 853 -29.55 -2.45 3.71
N ASN A 854 -30.07 -3.45 4.41
CA ASN A 854 -31.23 -3.39 5.30
C ASN A 854 -32.46 -2.73 4.65
N ASN A 855 -32.85 -3.23 3.47
CA ASN A 855 -34.03 -2.82 2.73
C ASN A 855 -34.99 -4.01 2.50
N LYS A 856 -35.99 -3.85 1.62
CA LYS A 856 -36.97 -4.88 1.24
C LYS A 856 -36.80 -5.30 -0.23
N LEU A 857 -35.59 -5.20 -0.78
CA LEU A 857 -35.34 -5.49 -2.19
C LEU A 857 -35.62 -6.97 -2.50
N SER A 858 -36.35 -7.20 -3.59
CA SER A 858 -36.65 -8.55 -4.09
C SER A 858 -35.78 -8.97 -5.28
N HIS A 859 -35.18 -8.01 -5.99
CA HIS A 859 -34.29 -8.22 -7.13
C HIS A 859 -33.55 -6.92 -7.45
N LEU A 860 -32.49 -7.00 -8.26
CA LEU A 860 -31.84 -5.87 -8.93
C LEU A 860 -32.27 -5.81 -10.41
N PRO A 861 -32.37 -4.62 -11.02
CA PRO A 861 -32.55 -4.50 -12.47
C PRO A 861 -31.29 -5.00 -13.21
N SER A 862 -31.46 -5.47 -14.45
CA SER A 862 -30.35 -5.95 -15.28
C SER A 862 -29.30 -4.86 -15.57
N GLU A 863 -29.75 -3.62 -15.62
CA GLU A 863 -29.00 -2.38 -15.88
C GLU A 863 -27.98 -2.09 -14.77
N ILE A 864 -28.05 -2.78 -13.63
CA ILE A 864 -26.98 -2.70 -12.61
C ILE A 864 -25.60 -3.06 -13.18
N GLY A 865 -25.57 -3.95 -14.19
CA GLY A 865 -24.36 -4.36 -14.88
C GLY A 865 -23.73 -3.28 -15.76
N ASP A 866 -24.40 -2.15 -15.97
CA ASP A 866 -23.92 -1.04 -16.79
C ASP A 866 -23.19 0.05 -15.94
N LEU A 867 -23.02 -0.19 -14.64
CA LEU A 867 -22.30 0.69 -13.70
C LEU A 867 -20.78 0.48 -13.77
N ASP A 868 -20.14 0.87 -14.88
CA ASP A 868 -18.73 0.60 -15.20
C ASP A 868 -17.68 1.08 -14.16
N SER A 869 -18.05 1.98 -13.25
CA SER A 869 -17.17 2.53 -12.20
C SER A 869 -17.38 1.90 -10.82
N LEU A 870 -18.34 0.97 -10.67
CA LEU A 870 -18.73 0.44 -9.37
C LEU A 870 -17.63 -0.41 -8.75
N LYS A 871 -17.23 -0.04 -7.53
CA LYS A 871 -16.21 -0.69 -6.69
C LYS A 871 -16.84 -1.42 -5.51
N THR A 872 -17.87 -0.82 -4.91
CA THR A 872 -18.52 -1.35 -3.72
C THR A 872 -20.02 -1.51 -3.96
N LEU A 873 -20.53 -2.73 -3.77
CA LEU A 873 -21.96 -3.01 -3.75
C LEU A 873 -22.33 -3.71 -2.44
N VAL A 874 -23.17 -3.06 -1.63
CA VAL A 874 -23.66 -3.61 -0.37
C VAL A 874 -25.17 -3.80 -0.44
N LEU A 875 -25.61 -5.05 -0.36
CA LEU A 875 -27.00 -5.48 -0.37
C LEU A 875 -27.41 -6.21 0.91
N GLU A 876 -26.56 -6.21 1.94
CA GLU A 876 -26.77 -6.90 3.21
C GLU A 876 -28.21 -6.74 3.72
N GLY A 877 -28.85 -7.78 4.27
CA GLY A 877 -30.13 -7.66 4.97
C GLY A 877 -31.36 -7.54 4.07
N ASN A 878 -31.21 -7.67 2.75
CA ASN A 878 -32.33 -7.75 1.81
C ASN A 878 -32.89 -9.19 1.72
N ASN A 879 -33.60 -9.62 2.76
CA ASN A 879 -34.08 -11.00 2.94
C ASN A 879 -34.96 -11.56 1.79
N GLY A 880 -35.49 -10.70 0.91
CA GLY A 880 -36.32 -11.06 -0.23
C GLY A 880 -35.58 -11.30 -1.56
N PHE A 881 -34.26 -11.09 -1.61
CA PHE A 881 -33.49 -10.89 -2.84
C PHE A 881 -33.32 -12.14 -3.74
N ARG A 882 -33.13 -13.33 -3.15
CA ARG A 882 -33.08 -14.67 -3.78
C ARG A 882 -32.02 -14.95 -4.86
N ALA A 883 -31.72 -14.03 -5.78
CA ALA A 883 -30.74 -14.21 -6.87
C ALA A 883 -30.19 -12.87 -7.38
N LEU A 884 -28.93 -12.87 -7.84
CA LEU A 884 -28.33 -11.76 -8.57
C LEU A 884 -28.61 -11.88 -10.08
N PRO A 885 -28.76 -10.76 -10.82
CA PRO A 885 -28.80 -10.81 -12.27
C PRO A 885 -27.43 -11.18 -12.84
N GLU A 886 -27.39 -12.00 -13.91
CA GLU A 886 -26.14 -12.39 -14.60
C GLU A 886 -25.35 -11.18 -15.13
N SER A 887 -26.02 -10.06 -15.41
CA SER A 887 -25.38 -8.81 -15.84
C SER A 887 -24.40 -8.23 -14.82
N ILE A 888 -24.49 -8.61 -13.54
CA ILE A 888 -23.54 -8.15 -12.51
C ILE A 888 -22.09 -8.54 -12.84
N CYS A 889 -21.90 -9.64 -13.59
CA CYS A 889 -20.59 -10.10 -14.03
C CYS A 889 -19.88 -9.16 -15.03
N LYS A 890 -20.57 -8.13 -15.51
CA LYS A 890 -19.96 -7.05 -16.32
C LYS A 890 -19.16 -6.05 -15.47
N LEU A 891 -19.34 -6.03 -14.15
CA LEU A 891 -18.73 -5.06 -13.24
C LEU A 891 -17.27 -5.40 -12.93
N VAL A 892 -16.39 -5.30 -13.93
CA VAL A 892 -14.98 -5.72 -13.82
C VAL A 892 -14.16 -4.95 -12.78
N ARG A 893 -14.63 -3.79 -12.32
CA ARG A 893 -14.00 -2.95 -11.28
C ARG A 893 -14.53 -3.19 -9.87
N LEU A 894 -15.48 -4.10 -9.69
CA LEU A 894 -16.07 -4.38 -8.39
C LEU A 894 -15.02 -5.02 -7.47
N GLU A 895 -14.72 -4.36 -6.36
CA GLU A 895 -13.72 -4.78 -5.36
C GLU A 895 -14.38 -5.44 -4.15
N LYS A 896 -15.56 -4.98 -3.75
CA LYS A 896 -16.30 -5.49 -2.60
C LYS A 896 -17.76 -5.76 -2.94
N LEU A 897 -18.21 -6.98 -2.64
CA LEU A 897 -19.60 -7.42 -2.78
C LEU A 897 -20.12 -8.00 -1.48
N ASP A 898 -21.13 -7.37 -0.88
CA ASP A 898 -21.77 -7.83 0.35
C ASP A 898 -23.23 -8.25 0.11
N LEU A 899 -23.50 -9.53 0.32
CA LEU A 899 -24.78 -10.21 0.11
C LEU A 899 -25.22 -10.94 1.38
N THR A 900 -24.72 -10.52 2.55
CA THR A 900 -25.05 -11.15 3.82
C THR A 900 -26.55 -11.00 4.10
N TYR A 901 -27.24 -12.03 4.62
CA TYR A 901 -28.69 -11.98 4.88
C TYR A 901 -29.57 -11.64 3.64
N CYS A 902 -29.20 -12.11 2.43
CA CYS A 902 -29.98 -11.90 1.20
C CYS A 902 -30.92 -13.08 0.82
N ASN A 903 -30.89 -14.17 1.60
CA ASN A 903 -31.57 -15.43 1.28
C ASN A 903 -31.26 -15.94 -0.15
N LEU A 904 -30.02 -15.75 -0.59
CA LEU A 904 -29.52 -16.06 -1.91
C LEU A 904 -29.52 -17.58 -2.15
N SER A 905 -29.98 -17.99 -3.34
CA SER A 905 -30.02 -19.40 -3.74
C SER A 905 -28.80 -19.82 -4.54
N HIS A 906 -28.25 -18.93 -5.38
CA HIS A 906 -27.08 -19.19 -6.21
C HIS A 906 -26.37 -17.88 -6.56
N LEU A 907 -25.09 -17.98 -6.89
CA LEU A 907 -24.34 -16.90 -7.53
C LEU A 907 -24.38 -17.03 -9.06
N PRO A 908 -24.17 -15.93 -9.80
CA PRO A 908 -24.04 -15.94 -11.27
C PRO A 908 -22.99 -16.93 -11.74
N SER A 909 -23.25 -17.58 -12.88
CA SER A 909 -22.38 -18.63 -13.41
C SER A 909 -21.00 -18.12 -13.84
N GLU A 910 -20.90 -16.89 -14.33
CA GLU A 910 -19.69 -16.24 -14.83
C GLU A 910 -19.06 -15.28 -13.79
N ILE A 911 -19.15 -15.59 -12.50
CA ILE A 911 -18.65 -14.71 -11.43
C ILE A 911 -17.13 -14.43 -11.52
N ASP A 912 -16.39 -15.31 -12.20
CA ASP A 912 -14.96 -15.17 -12.51
C ASP A 912 -14.61 -13.93 -13.36
N ARG A 913 -15.60 -13.31 -14.02
CA ARG A 913 -15.41 -12.04 -14.73
C ARG A 913 -15.21 -10.83 -13.81
N LEU A 914 -15.51 -10.95 -12.52
CA LEU A 914 -15.26 -9.91 -11.52
C LEU A 914 -13.77 -9.88 -11.13
N ILE A 915 -12.90 -9.58 -12.09
CA ILE A 915 -11.44 -9.70 -11.96
C ILE A 915 -10.83 -8.84 -10.84
N SER A 916 -11.49 -7.76 -10.43
CA SER A 916 -11.03 -6.89 -9.34
C SER A 916 -11.60 -7.26 -7.96
N LEU A 917 -12.43 -8.30 -7.83
CA LEU A 917 -13.11 -8.64 -6.58
C LEU A 917 -12.11 -9.12 -5.53
N VAL A 918 -12.04 -8.40 -4.41
CA VAL A 918 -11.15 -8.67 -3.28
C VAL A 918 -11.87 -9.32 -2.11
N SER A 919 -13.07 -8.82 -1.78
CA SER A 919 -13.83 -9.31 -0.62
C SER A 919 -15.27 -9.66 -1.01
N LEU A 920 -15.70 -10.87 -0.65
CA LEU A 920 -17.02 -11.41 -0.94
C LEU A 920 -17.72 -11.91 0.34
N TYR A 921 -18.79 -11.22 0.73
CA TYR A 921 -19.57 -11.56 1.92
C TYR A 921 -20.89 -12.23 1.54
N LEU A 922 -21.06 -13.48 1.97
CA LEU A 922 -22.16 -14.37 1.60
C LEU A 922 -22.86 -14.97 2.82
N GLY A 923 -22.61 -14.43 4.01
CA GLY A 923 -23.15 -14.99 5.25
C GLY A 923 -24.68 -15.05 5.28
N HIS A 924 -25.23 -15.99 6.03
CA HIS A 924 -26.66 -16.18 6.29
C HIS A 924 -27.51 -16.41 5.03
N ASN A 925 -26.94 -17.01 3.98
CA ASN A 925 -27.66 -17.45 2.78
C ASN A 925 -27.92 -18.96 2.81
N THR A 926 -28.97 -19.36 3.53
CA THR A 926 -29.23 -20.77 3.88
C THR A 926 -29.39 -21.72 2.68
N SER A 927 -29.82 -21.21 1.52
CA SER A 927 -30.04 -22.01 0.31
C SER A 927 -28.94 -21.85 -0.75
N LEU A 928 -27.82 -21.22 -0.42
CA LEU A 928 -26.77 -20.84 -1.37
C LEU A 928 -26.03 -22.04 -1.98
N THR A 929 -25.91 -22.04 -3.30
CA THR A 929 -24.94 -22.84 -4.06
C THR A 929 -23.89 -21.95 -4.71
N ILE A 930 -22.63 -22.38 -4.67
CA ILE A 930 -21.48 -21.62 -5.19
C ILE A 930 -20.98 -22.26 -6.50
N PRO A 931 -20.83 -21.50 -7.61
CA PRO A 931 -20.34 -22.02 -8.88
C PRO A 931 -18.83 -22.30 -8.87
N TYR A 932 -18.37 -23.21 -9.73
CA TYR A 932 -16.94 -23.56 -9.84
C TYR A 932 -16.05 -22.40 -10.30
N SER A 933 -16.62 -21.43 -11.03
CA SER A 933 -15.93 -20.24 -11.54
C SER A 933 -15.36 -19.36 -10.43
N ILE A 934 -15.90 -19.40 -9.20
CA ILE A 934 -15.35 -18.64 -8.07
C ILE A 934 -13.85 -18.92 -7.84
N GLY A 935 -13.38 -20.12 -8.20
CA GLY A 935 -11.98 -20.54 -8.12
C GLY A 935 -11.03 -19.80 -9.05
N HIS A 936 -11.54 -19.11 -10.06
CA HIS A 936 -10.77 -18.39 -11.07
C HIS A 936 -10.68 -16.89 -10.80
N LEU A 937 -11.20 -16.40 -9.67
CA LEU A 937 -11.09 -15.00 -9.27
C LEU A 937 -9.63 -14.66 -8.90
N PRO A 938 -8.95 -13.76 -9.63
CA PRO A 938 -7.51 -13.57 -9.49
C PRO A 938 -7.10 -12.75 -8.25
N CYS A 939 -8.02 -11.96 -7.68
CA CYS A 939 -7.74 -11.03 -6.58
C CYS A 939 -8.53 -11.30 -5.30
N LEU A 940 -9.31 -12.40 -5.24
CA LEU A 940 -10.19 -12.68 -4.10
C LEU A 940 -9.37 -13.11 -2.88
N ASN A 941 -9.34 -12.26 -1.86
CA ASN A 941 -8.58 -12.46 -0.63
C ASN A 941 -9.48 -12.90 0.54
N ASP A 942 -10.70 -12.36 0.63
CA ASP A 942 -11.60 -12.57 1.76
C ASP A 942 -12.93 -13.17 1.30
N ILE A 943 -13.35 -14.28 1.90
CA ILE A 943 -14.66 -14.89 1.68
C ILE A 943 -15.36 -15.25 2.99
N TRP A 944 -16.60 -14.79 3.16
CA TRP A 944 -17.40 -15.01 4.37
C TRP A 944 -18.65 -15.84 4.05
N LEU A 945 -18.77 -17.01 4.65
CA LEU A 945 -19.73 -18.08 4.32
C LEU A 945 -20.49 -18.63 5.54
N ASN A 946 -20.58 -17.87 6.62
CA ASN A 946 -21.33 -18.26 7.80
C ASN A 946 -22.81 -18.51 7.51
N ASN A 947 -23.42 -19.47 8.19
CA ASN A 947 -24.84 -19.84 8.16
C ASN A 947 -25.43 -20.14 6.76
N CYS A 948 -24.65 -20.82 5.91
CA CYS A 948 -25.04 -21.31 4.58
C CYS A 948 -25.48 -22.79 4.59
N ALA A 949 -26.58 -23.11 5.28
CA ALA A 949 -26.98 -24.48 5.66
C ALA A 949 -27.04 -25.55 4.54
N LYS A 950 -27.32 -25.20 3.27
CA LYS A 950 -27.36 -26.14 2.14
C LYS A 950 -26.03 -26.31 1.39
N LEU A 951 -24.98 -25.58 1.76
CA LEU A 951 -23.68 -25.69 1.12
C LEU A 951 -23.04 -27.04 1.50
N ARG A 952 -22.90 -27.95 0.52
CA ARG A 952 -22.38 -29.32 0.71
C ARG A 952 -20.88 -29.47 0.47
N SER A 953 -20.30 -28.56 -0.31
CA SER A 953 -18.89 -28.56 -0.68
C SER A 953 -18.51 -27.20 -1.24
N LEU A 954 -17.28 -26.76 -0.98
CA LEU A 954 -16.71 -25.61 -1.67
C LEU A 954 -16.05 -26.04 -2.98
N PRO A 955 -16.31 -25.35 -4.10
CA PRO A 955 -15.43 -25.44 -5.26
C PRO A 955 -14.01 -24.99 -4.86
N LYS A 956 -13.00 -25.37 -5.66
CA LYS A 956 -11.61 -24.95 -5.41
C LYS A 956 -11.56 -23.43 -5.35
N LEU A 957 -11.21 -22.86 -4.19
CA LEU A 957 -11.05 -21.42 -4.03
C LEU A 957 -9.69 -20.96 -4.60
N PRO A 958 -9.56 -19.68 -5.01
CA PRO A 958 -8.26 -19.09 -5.30
C PRO A 958 -7.42 -19.00 -4.01
N ARG A 959 -6.17 -18.51 -4.07
CA ARG A 959 -5.34 -18.30 -2.87
C ARG A 959 -5.94 -17.17 -2.02
N CYS A 960 -6.91 -17.52 -1.16
CA CYS A 960 -7.52 -16.60 -0.21
C CYS A 960 -6.71 -16.57 1.08
N ASN A 961 -6.51 -15.39 1.64
CA ASN A 961 -5.86 -15.22 2.95
C ASN A 961 -6.84 -15.50 4.09
N PHE A 962 -8.13 -15.24 3.89
CA PHE A 962 -9.14 -15.36 4.95
C PHE A 962 -10.42 -16.04 4.45
N VAL A 963 -10.78 -17.16 5.08
CA VAL A 963 -12.04 -17.89 4.83
C VAL A 963 -12.78 -18.05 6.15
N TYR A 964 -13.92 -17.36 6.30
CA TYR A 964 -14.76 -17.47 7.49
C TYR A 964 -16.00 -18.31 7.19
N ALA A 965 -16.25 -19.38 7.94
CA ALA A 965 -17.46 -20.20 7.83
C ALA A 965 -17.91 -20.73 9.19
N ASP A 966 -19.14 -20.40 9.57
CA ASP A 966 -19.89 -20.94 10.72
C ASP A 966 -21.11 -21.71 10.16
N TYR A 967 -21.43 -22.89 10.67
CA TYR A 967 -22.57 -23.69 10.20
C TYR A 967 -23.61 -23.91 11.30
N SER A 968 -24.03 -22.86 12.01
CA SER A 968 -25.12 -23.00 12.99
C SER A 968 -26.43 -23.47 12.30
N GLY A 969 -26.95 -24.64 12.70
CA GLY A 969 -28.23 -25.19 12.24
C GLY A 969 -28.24 -26.24 11.11
N SER A 970 -27.10 -26.76 10.64
CA SER A 970 -27.10 -27.93 9.73
C SER A 970 -26.98 -29.24 10.53
N ASN A 971 -28.12 -29.84 10.88
CA ASN A 971 -28.21 -31.10 11.68
C ASN A 971 -27.66 -32.37 10.98
N LYS A 972 -26.67 -32.24 10.08
CA LYS A 972 -26.07 -33.32 9.28
C LYS A 972 -24.58 -33.06 8.98
N LEU A 973 -23.80 -32.64 9.97
CA LEU A 973 -22.37 -32.41 9.80
C LEU A 973 -21.58 -33.70 9.48
N ALA A 974 -22.07 -34.87 9.90
CA ALA A 974 -21.47 -36.16 9.58
C ALA A 974 -21.58 -36.59 8.09
N GLU A 975 -22.55 -36.07 7.34
CA GLU A 975 -22.67 -36.29 5.88
C GLU A 975 -21.87 -35.27 5.07
N ASN A 976 -21.37 -34.21 5.70
CA ASN A 976 -20.81 -33.05 5.05
C ASN A 976 -19.28 -33.13 5.11
N ASN A 977 -18.67 -33.75 4.10
CA ASN A 977 -17.20 -33.78 3.86
C ASN A 977 -16.57 -32.37 3.69
N TYR A 978 -17.28 -31.31 4.04
CA TYR A 978 -16.89 -29.91 3.90
C TYR A 978 -15.62 -29.58 4.67
N LEU A 979 -15.55 -29.91 5.97
CA LEU A 979 -14.37 -29.70 6.81
C LEU A 979 -13.15 -30.42 6.23
N THR A 980 -13.33 -31.67 5.83
CA THR A 980 -12.31 -32.48 5.14
C THR A 980 -11.93 -31.89 3.78
N SER A 981 -12.86 -31.29 3.05
CA SER A 981 -12.62 -30.62 1.76
C SER A 981 -11.88 -29.30 1.93
N LEU A 982 -12.25 -28.49 2.92
CA LEU A 982 -11.60 -27.23 3.28
C LEU A 982 -10.14 -27.49 3.68
N LEU A 983 -9.92 -28.45 4.59
CA LEU A 983 -8.59 -28.87 5.02
C LEU A 983 -7.74 -29.46 3.87
N LYS A 984 -8.36 -30.13 2.89
CA LYS A 984 -7.68 -30.64 1.67
C LYS A 984 -7.32 -29.53 0.67
N GLN A 985 -8.04 -28.40 0.70
CA GLN A 985 -7.85 -27.27 -0.20
C GLN A 985 -6.88 -26.22 0.36
N LEU A 986 -6.61 -26.23 1.68
CA LEU A 986 -5.47 -25.55 2.27
C LEU A 986 -4.18 -26.03 1.57
N PRO A 987 -3.25 -25.12 1.23
CA PRO A 987 -2.11 -25.45 0.37
C PRO A 987 -1.24 -26.57 0.98
N LYS A 988 -1.08 -27.68 0.23
CA LYS A 988 -0.14 -28.77 0.55
C LYS A 988 1.33 -28.45 0.24
N SER A 989 1.66 -27.21 -0.11
CA SER A 989 2.96 -26.87 -0.69
C SER A 989 3.73 -25.92 0.21
N LYS A 990 4.88 -26.41 0.71
CA LYS A 990 5.89 -25.74 1.55
C LYS A 990 5.32 -25.14 2.84
N GLY A 991 5.49 -25.90 3.93
CA GLY A 991 5.35 -25.44 5.31
C GLY A 991 3.93 -25.03 5.69
N LEU A 992 3.19 -25.94 6.34
CA LEU A 992 2.05 -25.53 7.18
C LEU A 992 2.47 -24.59 8.34
N SER A 993 3.77 -24.30 8.46
CA SER A 993 4.39 -23.27 9.27
C SER A 993 4.21 -21.83 8.75
N GLU A 994 3.77 -21.61 7.50
CA GLU A 994 3.57 -20.26 6.92
C GLU A 994 2.16 -19.68 7.18
N LEU A 995 1.27 -20.44 7.83
CA LEU A 995 0.02 -19.90 8.40
C LEU A 995 0.36 -19.27 9.75
N GLU A 996 0.69 -17.98 9.76
CA GLU A 996 0.86 -17.24 11.01
C GLU A 996 -0.46 -17.05 11.78
N ASP A 997 -1.61 -17.28 11.12
CA ASP A 997 -2.94 -17.11 11.69
C ASP A 997 -3.64 -18.44 12.00
N VAL A 998 -4.32 -18.46 13.14
CA VAL A 998 -5.17 -19.55 13.62
C VAL A 998 -6.44 -19.62 12.78
N VAL A 999 -6.77 -20.82 12.30
CA VAL A 999 -8.05 -21.04 11.60
C VAL A 999 -9.10 -21.48 12.62
N ASP A 1000 -10.05 -20.58 12.88
CA ASP A 1000 -11.20 -20.85 13.73
C ASP A 1000 -12.38 -21.38 12.90
N ILE A 1001 -12.89 -22.56 13.27
CA ILE A 1001 -14.07 -23.15 12.63
C ILE A 1001 -15.14 -23.41 13.70
N LEU A 1002 -16.32 -22.82 13.49
CA LEU A 1002 -17.46 -22.94 14.40
C LEU A 1002 -18.51 -23.92 13.88
N VAL A 1003 -18.90 -24.87 14.74
CA VAL A 1003 -19.82 -25.95 14.43
C VAL A 1003 -20.86 -26.10 15.55
N PRO A 1004 -22.18 -26.04 15.33
CA PRO A 1004 -23.18 -26.31 16.37
C PRO A 1004 -23.15 -27.79 16.79
N ALA A 1005 -23.43 -28.06 18.06
CA ALA A 1005 -23.33 -29.38 18.66
C ALA A 1005 -24.72 -29.92 19.07
N GLY A 1006 -25.10 -31.09 18.54
CA GLY A 1006 -26.25 -31.87 19.01
C GLY A 1006 -25.87 -32.88 20.10
N GLU A 1007 -26.74 -33.10 21.10
CA GLU A 1007 -26.45 -34.01 22.24
C GLU A 1007 -26.11 -35.45 21.84
N GLU A 1008 -26.71 -35.97 20.76
CA GLU A 1008 -26.47 -37.34 20.26
C GLU A 1008 -25.23 -37.44 19.33
N GLU A 1009 -24.96 -36.42 18.51
CA GLU A 1009 -23.85 -36.43 17.53
C GLU A 1009 -22.48 -36.26 18.18
N LEU A 1010 -22.40 -35.49 19.29
CA LEU A 1010 -21.16 -35.25 20.05
C LEU A 1010 -20.49 -36.54 20.57
N ARG A 1011 -21.19 -37.67 20.64
CA ARG A 1011 -20.63 -38.93 21.16
C ARG A 1011 -19.90 -39.77 20.11
N VAL A 1012 -20.13 -39.52 18.81
CA VAL A 1012 -19.70 -40.45 17.74
C VAL A 1012 -18.37 -40.04 17.11
N TRP A 1013 -18.07 -38.74 17.00
CA TRP A 1013 -16.83 -38.22 16.40
C TRP A 1013 -15.92 -37.45 17.38
N PHE A 1014 -16.38 -37.29 18.62
CA PHE A 1014 -15.71 -36.51 19.66
C PHE A 1014 -15.67 -37.33 20.98
N SER A 1015 -14.47 -37.63 21.47
CA SER A 1015 -14.25 -38.40 22.69
C SER A 1015 -14.23 -37.48 23.91
N TYR A 1016 -15.17 -37.69 24.84
CA TYR A 1016 -15.31 -36.89 26.05
C TYR A 1016 -14.21 -37.20 27.09
N ARG A 1017 -13.42 -36.20 27.49
CA ARG A 1017 -12.53 -36.28 28.67
C ARG A 1017 -13.18 -35.63 29.89
N ARG A 1018 -13.11 -36.34 31.03
CA ARG A 1018 -13.73 -35.96 32.31
C ARG A 1018 -12.76 -35.32 33.29
N GLN A 1019 -11.45 -35.44 33.03
CA GLN A 1019 -10.40 -34.88 33.87
C GLN A 1019 -10.15 -33.41 33.49
N PRO A 1020 -9.94 -32.53 34.48
CA PRO A 1020 -9.75 -31.10 34.25
C PRO A 1020 -8.44 -30.80 33.54
N ASP A 1021 -7.40 -31.63 33.70
CA ASP A 1021 -6.08 -31.38 33.16
C ASP A 1021 -5.70 -32.52 32.21
N VAL A 1022 -5.15 -32.18 31.04
CA VAL A 1022 -4.59 -33.17 30.11
C VAL A 1022 -3.11 -32.96 30.03
N SER A 1023 -2.35 -33.95 30.50
CA SER A 1023 -0.95 -34.12 30.16
C SER A 1023 -0.82 -35.13 29.02
N PHE A 1024 -0.03 -34.80 28.02
CA PHE A 1024 0.38 -35.74 26.98
C PHE A 1024 1.85 -35.56 26.66
N VAL A 1025 2.52 -36.68 26.36
CA VAL A 1025 3.92 -36.67 25.95
C VAL A 1025 3.97 -36.82 24.44
N VAL A 1026 4.60 -35.86 23.77
CA VAL A 1026 4.92 -35.97 22.34
C VAL A 1026 5.89 -37.13 22.18
N SER A 1027 5.56 -38.11 21.35
CA SER A 1027 6.39 -39.32 21.24
C SER A 1027 7.86 -38.97 20.92
N PRO A 1028 8.86 -39.54 21.63
CA PRO A 1028 10.27 -39.14 21.59
C PRO A 1028 11.02 -39.52 20.30
N SER A 1029 10.30 -39.69 19.19
CA SER A 1029 10.91 -40.07 17.91
C SER A 1029 11.33 -38.83 17.10
N PRO A 1030 12.59 -38.73 16.64
CA PRO A 1030 13.06 -37.59 15.85
C PRO A 1030 12.33 -37.43 14.51
N SER A 1031 11.68 -38.48 14.00
CA SER A 1031 10.82 -38.42 12.82
C SER A 1031 9.47 -37.74 13.04
N VAL A 1032 9.02 -37.60 14.29
CA VAL A 1032 7.74 -36.95 14.65
C VAL A 1032 7.89 -35.43 14.61
N ASN A 1033 9.04 -34.87 15.02
CA ASN A 1033 9.31 -33.43 14.97
C ASN A 1033 9.28 -32.86 13.55
N GLN A 1034 9.76 -33.64 12.56
CA GLN A 1034 9.78 -33.21 11.16
C GLN A 1034 8.44 -33.42 10.44
N LYS A 1035 7.48 -34.11 11.07
CA LYS A 1035 6.20 -34.51 10.45
C LYS A 1035 4.98 -33.95 11.15
N MET A 1036 5.09 -33.42 12.37
CA MET A 1036 3.97 -32.74 13.00
C MET A 1036 3.66 -31.47 12.19
N LEU A 1037 2.39 -31.19 11.93
CA LEU A 1037 1.97 -30.01 11.16
C LEU A 1037 1.32 -28.95 12.05
N GLY A 1038 0.79 -29.39 13.20
CA GLY A 1038 0.09 -28.57 14.17
C GLY A 1038 -0.81 -29.43 15.06
N TRP A 1039 -1.69 -28.80 15.81
CA TRP A 1039 -2.70 -29.47 16.62
C TRP A 1039 -4.04 -28.74 16.55
N ILE A 1040 -5.13 -29.46 16.81
CA ILE A 1040 -6.48 -28.90 16.86
C ILE A 1040 -6.97 -28.95 18.31
N LEU A 1041 -7.34 -27.80 18.86
CA LEU A 1041 -8.14 -27.71 20.07
C LEU A 1041 -9.63 -27.75 19.70
N ARG A 1042 -10.36 -28.69 20.27
CA ARG A 1042 -11.80 -28.83 20.15
C ARG A 1042 -12.46 -28.38 21.45
N LEU A 1043 -13.40 -27.43 21.42
CA LEU A 1043 -14.11 -26.95 22.62
C LEU A 1043 -15.61 -26.94 22.39
N VAL A 1044 -16.39 -27.47 23.32
CA VAL A 1044 -17.84 -27.31 23.36
C VAL A 1044 -18.17 -26.16 24.29
N VAL A 1045 -18.64 -25.05 23.74
CA VAL A 1045 -18.94 -23.81 24.48
C VAL A 1045 -20.43 -23.53 24.41
N TRP A 1046 -21.00 -23.10 25.53
CA TRP A 1046 -22.38 -22.65 25.65
C TRP A 1046 -22.40 -21.21 26.18
N ALA A 1047 -23.10 -20.30 25.49
CA ALA A 1047 -23.18 -18.88 25.86
C ALA A 1047 -24.66 -18.39 25.88
N PRO A 1048 -25.17 -17.89 27.01
CA PRO A 1048 -26.58 -17.49 27.14
C PRO A 1048 -26.91 -16.19 26.38
N ARG A 1049 -28.18 -16.06 25.95
CA ARG A 1049 -28.71 -14.98 25.10
C ARG A 1049 -28.55 -13.53 25.59
N GLU A 1050 -28.22 -13.30 26.86
CA GLU A 1050 -28.16 -11.95 27.44
C GLU A 1050 -26.91 -11.13 27.03
N THR A 1051 -26.00 -11.71 26.24
CA THR A 1051 -24.77 -11.04 25.80
C THR A 1051 -24.97 -10.30 24.48
N SER A 1052 -24.62 -9.01 24.40
CA SER A 1052 -24.42 -8.30 23.12
C SER A 1052 -23.22 -8.87 22.36
N TYR A 1053 -23.23 -8.83 21.01
CA TYR A 1053 -22.10 -9.22 20.15
C TYR A 1053 -20.76 -8.66 20.66
N GLN A 1054 -19.92 -9.51 21.26
CA GLN A 1054 -18.59 -9.13 21.72
C GLN A 1054 -17.59 -10.26 21.47
N TYR A 1055 -16.36 -9.88 21.15
CA TYR A 1055 -15.22 -10.77 21.05
C TYR A 1055 -15.03 -11.49 22.39
N GLN A 1056 -15.10 -12.82 22.37
CA GLN A 1056 -14.64 -13.63 23.49
C GLN A 1056 -13.20 -14.04 23.22
N SER A 1057 -12.41 -14.24 24.27
CA SER A 1057 -11.04 -14.69 24.13
C SER A 1057 -10.83 -16.01 24.86
N ILE A 1058 -10.11 -16.92 24.23
CA ILE A 1058 -9.47 -18.04 24.91
C ILE A 1058 -8.01 -17.64 25.00
N LYS A 1059 -7.49 -17.55 26.21
CA LYS A 1059 -6.05 -17.50 26.40
C LYS A 1059 -5.64 -18.92 26.78
N ILE A 1060 -4.68 -19.48 26.05
CA ILE A 1060 -4.11 -20.80 26.34
C ILE A 1060 -2.71 -20.53 26.91
N GLU A 1061 -2.39 -21.10 28.07
CA GLU A 1061 -1.03 -21.07 28.62
C GLU A 1061 -0.42 -22.46 28.46
N ASP A 1062 0.70 -22.55 27.74
CA ASP A 1062 1.40 -23.82 27.50
C ASP A 1062 2.47 -24.04 28.57
N VAL A 1063 2.47 -25.21 29.20
CA VAL A 1063 3.57 -25.67 30.06
C VAL A 1063 4.38 -26.69 29.27
N ILE A 1064 5.57 -26.29 28.82
CA ILE A 1064 6.55 -27.16 28.18
C ILE A 1064 7.72 -27.35 29.15
N CYS A 1065 8.07 -28.61 29.45
CA CYS A 1065 9.27 -28.96 30.21
C CYS A 1065 9.43 -28.26 31.59
N ASN A 1066 8.37 -28.20 32.42
CA ASN A 1066 8.41 -27.59 33.77
C ASN A 1066 8.93 -26.12 33.83
N LYS A 1067 8.96 -25.42 32.69
CA LYS A 1067 9.21 -23.98 32.61
C LYS A 1067 7.94 -23.30 32.12
N ILE A 1068 7.29 -22.57 33.02
CA ILE A 1068 6.20 -21.66 32.63
C ILE A 1068 6.84 -20.50 31.86
N GLN A 1069 6.81 -20.53 30.52
CA GLN A 1069 6.97 -19.32 29.72
C GLN A 1069 5.58 -18.72 29.51
N ARG A 1070 5.30 -17.58 30.15
CA ARG A 1070 4.14 -16.77 29.80
C ARG A 1070 4.34 -16.19 28.40
N ARG A 1071 3.72 -16.80 27.40
CA ARG A 1071 3.49 -16.16 26.09
C ARG A 1071 1.98 -15.94 25.96
N ASP A 1072 1.56 -14.67 25.88
CA ASP A 1072 0.14 -14.30 25.85
C ASP A 1072 -0.45 -14.54 24.44
N GLY A 1073 -0.69 -15.81 24.08
CA GLY A 1073 -1.56 -16.19 22.96
C GLY A 1073 -3.03 -15.98 23.34
N VAL A 1074 -3.58 -14.80 23.07
CA VAL A 1074 -5.01 -14.51 23.26
C VAL A 1074 -5.75 -14.76 21.94
N PHE A 1075 -6.43 -15.88 21.83
CA PHE A 1075 -7.25 -16.26 20.67
C PHE A 1075 -8.62 -15.63 20.81
N ARG A 1076 -8.98 -14.70 19.91
CA ARG A 1076 -10.28 -14.03 19.95
C ARG A 1076 -11.26 -14.72 19.02
N PHE A 1077 -12.34 -15.21 19.59
CA PHE A 1077 -13.39 -15.92 18.89
C PHE A 1077 -14.74 -15.19 19.04
N TYR A 1078 -15.59 -15.31 18.03
CA TYR A 1078 -16.94 -14.74 18.08
C TYR A 1078 -17.90 -15.74 18.74
N ALA A 1079 -18.17 -15.57 20.02
CA ALA A 1079 -19.26 -16.30 20.65
C ALA A 1079 -20.59 -15.61 20.32
N TYR A 1080 -21.45 -16.30 19.57
CA TYR A 1080 -22.82 -15.85 19.36
C TYR A 1080 -23.67 -16.25 20.57
N PRO A 1081 -24.61 -15.40 21.02
CA PRO A 1081 -25.57 -15.78 22.05
C PRO A 1081 -26.55 -16.80 21.45
N THR A 1082 -26.53 -18.04 21.91
CA THR A 1082 -27.36 -19.12 21.32
C THR A 1082 -28.01 -20.03 22.38
N ASP A 1083 -29.01 -20.79 21.98
CA ASP A 1083 -29.69 -21.79 22.84
C ASP A 1083 -29.06 -23.19 22.75
N VAL A 1084 -27.97 -23.34 21.99
CA VAL A 1084 -27.37 -24.64 21.65
C VAL A 1084 -25.87 -24.64 21.95
N ASP A 1085 -25.32 -25.83 22.21
CA ASP A 1085 -23.88 -25.98 22.40
C ASP A 1085 -23.16 -25.79 21.06
N HIS A 1086 -21.96 -25.21 21.07
CA HIS A 1086 -21.14 -25.03 19.88
C HIS A 1086 -19.78 -25.70 20.06
N VAL A 1087 -19.39 -26.52 19.09
CA VAL A 1087 -18.02 -27.01 18.94
C VAL A 1087 -17.17 -25.99 18.18
N TRP A 1088 -16.12 -25.51 18.82
CA TRP A 1088 -15.01 -24.78 18.23
C TRP A 1088 -13.92 -25.75 17.83
N LEU A 1089 -13.40 -25.61 16.62
CA LEU A 1089 -12.19 -26.25 16.16
C LEU A 1089 -11.16 -25.16 15.88
N ILE A 1090 -10.09 -25.15 16.66
CA ILE A 1090 -9.02 -24.16 16.58
C ILE A 1090 -7.77 -24.90 16.09
N TYR A 1091 -7.34 -24.65 14.85
CA TYR A 1091 -6.10 -25.22 14.33
C TYR A 1091 -4.91 -24.32 14.66
N ILE A 1092 -3.92 -24.87 15.36
CA ILE A 1092 -2.68 -24.19 15.76
C ILE A 1092 -1.51 -24.84 15.01
N PRO A 1093 -0.87 -24.14 14.06
CA PRO A 1093 0.24 -24.68 13.28
C PRO A 1093 1.55 -24.82 14.09
N GLN A 1094 2.46 -25.70 13.65
CA GLN A 1094 3.72 -26.08 14.33
C GLN A 1094 4.80 -24.97 14.44
N GLY A 1095 4.44 -23.70 14.33
CA GLY A 1095 5.35 -22.55 14.49
C GLY A 1095 4.67 -21.29 15.04
N PHE A 1096 3.38 -21.39 15.39
CA PHE A 1096 2.60 -20.26 15.87
C PHE A 1096 3.21 -19.68 17.16
N ARG A 1097 3.65 -18.42 17.12
CA ARG A 1097 4.30 -17.69 18.24
C ARG A 1097 5.42 -18.47 18.94
N GLY A 1098 6.21 -19.18 18.15
CA GLY A 1098 7.35 -19.97 18.61
C GLY A 1098 6.99 -21.17 19.49
N LEU A 1099 5.78 -21.75 19.38
CA LEU A 1099 5.51 -23.10 19.85
C LEU A 1099 6.22 -24.11 18.95
N GLN A 1100 7.33 -24.67 19.42
CA GLN A 1100 7.92 -25.87 18.84
C GLN A 1100 7.79 -26.99 19.86
N LEU A 1101 6.96 -27.98 19.54
CA LEU A 1101 6.85 -29.20 20.32
C LEU A 1101 7.84 -30.22 19.78
N GLU A 1102 8.77 -30.65 20.63
CA GLU A 1102 9.77 -31.66 20.33
C GLU A 1102 9.38 -33.03 20.92
N GLY A 1103 9.85 -34.10 20.28
CA GLY A 1103 9.66 -35.46 20.74
C GLY A 1103 10.28 -35.63 22.13
N GLY A 1104 9.45 -36.00 23.09
CA GLY A 1104 9.80 -36.09 24.50
C GLY A 1104 9.21 -34.98 25.35
N ASP A 1105 8.65 -33.91 24.74
CA ASP A 1105 7.99 -32.85 25.48
C ASP A 1105 6.71 -33.37 26.15
N GLU A 1106 6.62 -33.14 27.46
CA GLU A 1106 5.41 -33.30 28.24
C GLU A 1106 4.66 -31.97 28.23
N VAL A 1107 3.47 -31.98 27.62
CA VAL A 1107 2.58 -30.83 27.49
C VAL A 1107 1.43 -31.01 28.45
N GLU A 1108 1.28 -30.08 29.39
CA GLU A 1108 0.17 -30.05 30.34
C GLU A 1108 -0.73 -28.84 30.07
N ILE A 1109 -2.03 -29.09 29.91
CA ILE A 1109 -3.06 -28.07 29.64
C ILE A 1109 -4.09 -28.13 30.77
N PRO A 1110 -3.99 -27.23 31.79
CA PRO A 1110 -4.87 -27.29 32.96
C PRO A 1110 -6.21 -26.57 32.76
N MET A 1111 -7.34 -27.19 33.14
CA MET A 1111 -8.70 -26.61 33.03
C MET A 1111 -9.56 -26.85 34.28
N SER A 1112 -9.22 -26.23 35.42
CA SER A 1112 -10.09 -26.23 36.62
C SER A 1112 -10.45 -24.83 37.14
N GLN A 1113 -11.73 -24.65 37.52
CA GLN A 1113 -12.21 -23.52 38.33
C GLN A 1113 -12.31 -23.99 39.80
N ARG A 1114 -11.26 -23.83 40.62
CA ARG A 1114 -11.33 -23.56 42.09
C ARG A 1114 -9.96 -23.72 42.79
N GLY A 1115 -9.61 -22.71 43.58
CA GLY A 1115 -8.67 -22.84 44.71
C GLY A 1115 -7.22 -22.48 44.39
N ALA A 1116 -6.61 -21.70 45.29
CA ALA A 1116 -5.31 -21.07 45.15
C ALA A 1116 -4.14 -22.08 45.09
N ASP A 1117 -3.16 -21.77 44.23
CA ASP A 1117 -1.76 -22.24 44.21
C ASP A 1117 -1.26 -23.06 42.99
N PHE A 1118 -1.95 -23.01 41.84
CA PHE A 1118 -1.36 -23.43 40.54
C PHE A 1118 -1.56 -22.37 39.44
N VAL A 1119 -0.69 -22.39 38.42
CA VAL A 1119 -0.75 -21.50 37.25
C VAL A 1119 -1.96 -21.87 36.40
N TRP A 1120 -2.86 -20.91 36.23
CA TRP A 1120 -4.15 -21.03 35.56
C TRP A 1120 -3.96 -20.92 34.05
N ILE A 1121 -4.69 -21.70 33.25
CA ILE A 1121 -5.14 -21.17 31.95
C ILE A 1121 -6.29 -20.20 32.27
N PRO A 1122 -6.15 -18.88 32.12
CA PRO A 1122 -7.29 -18.01 32.16
C PRO A 1122 -7.95 -18.19 30.79
N ILE A 1123 -8.93 -19.08 30.64
CA ILE A 1123 -9.90 -18.84 29.57
C ILE A 1123 -10.63 -17.57 30.01
N ASP A 1124 -10.09 -16.40 29.64
CA ASP A 1124 -10.73 -15.12 29.87
C ASP A 1124 -11.87 -14.99 28.86
N VAL A 1125 -12.87 -15.83 29.08
CA VAL A 1125 -14.18 -15.58 28.53
C VAL A 1125 -14.64 -14.35 29.26
N THR A 1126 -14.49 -13.21 28.60
CA THR A 1126 -14.71 -11.86 29.11
C THR A 1126 -16.09 -11.65 29.77
N HIS A 1127 -16.99 -12.65 29.68
CA HIS A 1127 -18.28 -12.70 30.33
C HIS A 1127 -18.43 -13.90 31.30
N PRO A 1128 -18.82 -13.67 32.58
CA PRO A 1128 -18.91 -14.72 33.61
C PRO A 1128 -19.94 -15.84 33.39
N ASN A 1129 -20.75 -15.80 32.33
CA ASN A 1129 -21.86 -16.74 32.09
C ASN A 1129 -21.65 -17.69 30.90
N THR A 1130 -20.53 -17.60 30.19
CA THR A 1130 -20.18 -18.57 29.14
C THR A 1130 -19.52 -19.79 29.76
N LEU A 1131 -19.99 -20.99 29.39
CA LEU A 1131 -19.52 -22.27 29.94
C LEU A 1131 -18.86 -23.11 28.85
N VAL A 1132 -17.59 -23.47 29.05
CA VAL A 1132 -16.96 -24.57 28.30
C VAL A 1132 -17.45 -25.88 28.91
N LYS A 1133 -18.26 -26.64 28.17
CA LYS A 1133 -18.88 -27.90 28.63
C LYS A 1133 -17.99 -29.13 28.39
N LYS A 1134 -17.22 -29.17 27.29
CA LYS A 1134 -16.35 -30.29 26.91
C LYS A 1134 -15.17 -29.79 26.09
N TRP A 1135 -14.09 -30.57 26.01
CA TRP A 1135 -12.96 -30.26 25.13
C TRP A 1135 -12.12 -31.49 24.78
N ALA A 1136 -11.30 -31.39 23.74
CA ALA A 1136 -10.33 -32.41 23.31
C ALA A 1136 -9.20 -31.77 22.47
N ILE A 1137 -8.07 -32.47 22.31
CA ILE A 1137 -6.95 -32.05 21.47
C ILE A 1137 -6.56 -33.18 20.52
N ASP A 1138 -6.33 -32.85 19.24
CA ASP A 1138 -5.74 -33.77 18.27
C ASP A 1138 -4.42 -33.23 17.73
N LEU A 1139 -3.46 -34.13 17.56
CA LEU A 1139 -2.21 -33.83 16.88
C LEU A 1139 -2.34 -34.14 15.39
N ILE A 1140 -1.84 -33.25 14.54
CA ILE A 1140 -1.83 -33.42 13.08
C ILE A 1140 -0.42 -33.76 12.63
N TYR A 1141 -0.30 -34.85 11.87
CA TYR A 1141 0.96 -35.33 11.29
C TYR A 1141 0.85 -35.46 9.76
N GLU A 1142 1.98 -35.28 9.10
CA GLU A 1142 2.21 -35.65 7.71
C GLU A 1142 2.24 -37.18 7.59
N ALA A 1143 1.40 -37.74 6.72
CA ALA A 1143 1.27 -39.19 6.55
C ALA A 1143 2.43 -39.76 5.70
N ASP A 1144 3.02 -40.88 6.14
CA ASP A 1144 4.01 -41.64 5.36
C ASP A 1144 3.36 -42.39 4.18
N GLU A 1145 3.99 -42.37 3.00
CA GLU A 1145 3.57 -43.13 1.81
C GLU A 1145 3.72 -44.67 1.93
N ILE A 1146 4.01 -45.25 3.11
CA ILE A 1146 4.49 -46.64 3.20
C ILE A 1146 3.38 -47.72 3.24
N HIS A 1147 2.09 -47.39 3.31
CA HIS A 1147 1.03 -48.41 3.22
C HIS A 1147 0.07 -48.19 2.05
N LYS A 1148 0.49 -48.64 0.86
CA LYS A 1148 -0.45 -49.02 -0.21
C LYS A 1148 -1.08 -50.38 0.11
N GLY A 1149 -2.30 -50.35 0.65
CA GLY A 1149 -3.13 -51.53 0.81
C GLY A 1149 -4.55 -51.19 1.29
N ASN A 1150 -5.45 -51.00 0.32
CA ASN A 1150 -6.93 -50.98 0.35
C ASN A 1150 -7.68 -50.34 1.54
N ASP A 1151 -8.51 -49.35 1.17
CA ASP A 1151 -9.71 -48.87 1.86
C ASP A 1151 -9.60 -48.51 3.34
N THR A 1152 -9.08 -47.30 3.61
CA THR A 1152 -9.61 -46.27 4.52
C THR A 1152 -8.49 -45.24 4.71
N TRP A 1153 -8.75 -43.96 4.43
CA TRP A 1153 -7.85 -42.88 4.85
C TRP A 1153 -7.97 -42.72 6.36
N CYS A 1154 -7.31 -43.59 7.13
CA CYS A 1154 -7.07 -43.37 8.53
C CYS A 1154 -6.03 -42.24 8.65
N GLN A 1155 -6.48 -41.03 8.97
CA GLN A 1155 -5.68 -40.17 9.83
C GLN A 1155 -5.36 -41.03 11.06
N VAL A 1156 -4.09 -41.37 11.26
CA VAL A 1156 -3.66 -41.92 12.55
C VAL A 1156 -3.69 -40.74 13.52
N VAL A 1157 -4.90 -40.42 13.98
CA VAL A 1157 -5.11 -39.70 15.23
C VAL A 1157 -4.59 -40.66 16.27
N TYR A 1158 -3.40 -40.41 16.82
CA TYR A 1158 -3.12 -40.94 18.15
C TYR A 1158 -4.17 -40.30 19.06
N ASN A 1159 -5.28 -40.99 19.29
CA ASN A 1159 -5.98 -40.84 20.56
C ASN A 1159 -4.93 -41.26 21.58
N ILE A 1160 -4.20 -40.30 22.14
CA ILE A 1160 -3.32 -40.55 23.28
C ILE A 1160 -4.26 -40.90 24.43
N GLN A 1161 -4.69 -42.17 24.49
CA GLN A 1161 -5.20 -42.73 25.73
C GLN A 1161 -4.03 -42.66 26.71
N LEU A 1162 -4.21 -41.87 27.78
CA LEU A 1162 -3.41 -41.99 28.98
C LEU A 1162 -3.53 -43.41 29.54
#